data_AF-A0A7K3AEV1-F1
#
_entry.id   AF-A0A7K3AEV1-F1
#
_cell.length_a   1.000
_cell.length_b   1.000
_cell.length_c   1.000
_cell.angle_alpha   90.00
_cell.angle_beta   90.00
_cell.angle_gamma   90.00
#
_symmetry.space_group_name_H-M   'P 1'
#
loop_
_entity.id
_entity.type
_entity.pdbx_description
1 polymer ?
#
loop_
_entity_poly.entity_id
_entity_poly.type
_entity_poly.pdbx_seq_one_letter_code
_entity_poly.pdbx_strand_id
1 'polypeptide(L)'
;MRTFARRRGRRWLAALSFVAAAVAMALLPTTTQAAWAAPHPQRASAAGAPQRPAPGPDPDPSLPAHSLTRADAPLDNPLKGFARFYQPGADENTGYPHALTWSYFGLSEVMNSASDCGHYDWSVLDKALDEIASYGNQAAVRFYMEYPGGTGSHPANAIPACFAGHVDNRTNTYWNTTSPDYDSAYLLDAVKNFIAAFGARYDGDPRIGFIHMGLVGLWGEWHTWPYDTDTSSDSYPDYMPTDTHGAELINAYNSAFTHTKVEVRYAAAAGGAADALPAIGYHDDSFCYREGSPLAGVTLPESMGGASYAQLQKALEHGVENRWITASMGGEVRPEIQPTAFDNWPGGSGAVDDMKACIELEHTTWKINEGSAAYSADNPNVAAAVRTMGYDLGVDKAYFHDTAQGTTTVGVQMSNDGVAPFYYPWKVSLGLKDPSGKVVKTWDTSWDLRKVMPKKIRAFPDWGSGSDHTYLDYGYAQYFDSDIDLSGVTQGDYQLVMKAKNPLEDISAKAKQLRFANATQGSDGWLGLGAMAVGPGGSAGPGSYEAEDGGNTLTGTAVVADCSGCSGGKKVGYLGNGATLTFRHVDGGSGGTRTVTLHYASAVTRSATVKANSTQAQTVTFAPTAGWTSPGTTTVSLTLAPGTDNTITISNAGDWAPDIDRLTM
;
A
#
# COMPACT_ATOMS: atom_id res chain seq x y z
N MET A 1 -16.59 38.26 -59.08
CA MET A 1 -16.86 39.69 -58.83
C MET A 1 -17.22 39.86 -57.36
N ARG A 2 -16.39 40.57 -56.57
CA ARG A 2 -16.64 41.12 -55.20
C ARG A 2 -17.07 40.10 -54.10
N THR A 3 -16.57 40.05 -52.86
CA THR A 3 -15.60 40.81 -52.05
C THR A 3 -15.36 40.04 -50.73
N PHE A 4 -14.10 39.98 -50.28
CA PHE A 4 -13.54 39.80 -48.93
C PHE A 4 -14.08 38.75 -47.91
N ALA A 5 -13.28 37.71 -47.68
CA ALA A 5 -13.17 36.99 -46.40
C ALA A 5 -11.69 36.96 -45.94
N ARG A 6 -11.43 37.39 -44.70
CA ARG A 6 -10.09 37.56 -44.10
C ARG A 6 -9.54 36.24 -43.54
N ARG A 7 -8.30 35.93 -43.96
CA ARG A 7 -7.23 35.12 -43.31
C ARG A 7 -7.65 33.96 -42.37
N ARG A 8 -7.62 32.74 -42.92
CA ARG A 8 -7.20 31.51 -42.21
C ARG A 8 -5.91 31.02 -42.86
N GLY A 9 -4.89 30.73 -42.06
CA GLY A 9 -3.64 30.13 -42.56
C GLY A 9 -2.75 29.66 -41.41
N ARG A 10 -2.39 28.37 -41.49
CA ARG A 10 -1.42 27.61 -40.67
C ARG A 10 -1.87 27.14 -39.28
N ARG A 11 -2.62 26.03 -39.28
CA ARG A 11 -2.36 24.85 -38.43
C ARG A 11 -2.60 23.62 -39.31
N TRP A 12 -2.11 22.45 -38.90
CA TRP A 12 -2.06 21.16 -39.63
C TRP A 12 -0.78 20.93 -40.42
N LEU A 13 0.29 20.58 -39.70
CA LEU A 13 1.41 19.70 -40.11
C LEU A 13 2.24 19.42 -38.83
N ALA A 14 1.63 18.70 -37.89
CA ALA A 14 2.29 18.19 -36.67
C ALA A 14 1.47 17.01 -36.12
N ALA A 15 1.29 15.97 -36.93
CA ALA A 15 0.62 14.73 -36.51
C ALA A 15 1.06 13.50 -37.35
N LEU A 16 2.16 13.59 -38.09
CA LEU A 16 2.57 12.55 -39.05
C LEU A 16 4.01 12.05 -38.85
N SER A 17 4.63 12.36 -37.70
CA SER A 17 6.01 11.95 -37.41
C SER A 17 6.16 10.95 -36.26
N PHE A 18 5.09 10.62 -35.53
CA PHE A 18 5.14 9.65 -34.43
C PHE A 18 4.81 8.20 -34.83
N VAL A 19 4.44 7.95 -36.09
CA VAL A 19 4.19 6.59 -36.61
C VAL A 19 5.47 5.97 -37.21
N ALA A 20 6.51 6.76 -37.48
CA ALA A 20 7.71 6.27 -38.17
C ALA A 20 8.69 5.49 -37.27
N ALA A 21 8.61 5.63 -35.94
CA ALA A 21 9.43 4.85 -35.01
C ALA A 21 8.82 3.46 -34.68
N ALA A 22 7.53 3.25 -34.98
CA ALA A 22 6.84 1.98 -34.72
C ALA A 22 6.86 1.01 -35.92
N VAL A 23 7.54 1.34 -37.03
CA VAL A 23 7.51 0.56 -38.29
C VAL A 23 8.86 -0.13 -38.61
N ALA A 24 9.87 -0.03 -37.74
CA ALA A 24 11.14 -0.76 -37.92
C ALA A 24 11.16 -2.18 -37.33
N MET A 25 10.01 -2.73 -36.89
CA MET A 25 9.87 -4.13 -36.44
C MET A 25 8.87 -4.93 -37.30
N ALA A 26 8.97 -4.80 -38.61
CA ALA A 26 8.24 -5.65 -39.54
C ALA A 26 9.25 -6.26 -40.52
N LEU A 27 9.71 -7.47 -40.19
CA LEU A 27 10.29 -8.54 -41.05
C LEU A 27 11.38 -9.30 -40.26
N LEU A 28 10.97 -10.09 -39.26
CA LEU A 28 11.78 -11.17 -38.73
C LEU A 28 11.66 -12.39 -39.66
N PRO A 29 12.76 -12.99 -40.16
CA PRO A 29 12.69 -14.33 -40.70
C PRO A 29 12.45 -15.31 -39.56
N THR A 30 11.40 -16.13 -39.68
CA THR A 30 11.18 -17.30 -38.84
C THR A 30 12.31 -18.30 -39.05
N THR A 31 13.33 -18.28 -38.19
CA THR A 31 14.27 -19.39 -38.06
C THR A 31 14.24 -19.92 -36.64
N THR A 32 13.94 -21.21 -36.54
CA THR A 32 13.85 -22.05 -35.35
C THR A 32 14.94 -21.77 -34.32
N GLN A 33 14.56 -21.25 -33.15
CA GLN A 33 15.41 -21.25 -31.95
C GLN A 33 15.15 -22.56 -31.19
N ALA A 34 16.15 -23.44 -31.16
CA ALA A 34 16.23 -24.49 -30.16
C ALA A 34 16.75 -23.87 -28.87
N ALA A 35 16.09 -24.17 -27.75
CA ALA A 35 16.54 -23.84 -26.41
C ALA A 35 17.81 -24.65 -26.08
N TRP A 36 18.84 -24.01 -25.52
CA TRP A 36 20.03 -24.70 -25.03
C TRP A 36 20.30 -24.29 -23.58
N ALA A 37 20.05 -25.23 -22.68
CA ALA A 37 20.42 -25.14 -21.28
C ALA A 37 21.87 -25.62 -21.12
N ALA A 38 22.76 -24.75 -20.63
CA ALA A 38 24.03 -25.19 -20.05
C ALA A 38 23.75 -25.84 -18.67
N PRO A 39 24.56 -26.82 -18.23
CA PRO A 39 24.37 -27.44 -16.92
C PRO A 39 24.76 -26.45 -15.82
N HIS A 40 23.75 -25.85 -15.18
CA HIS A 40 23.91 -24.91 -14.07
C HIS A 40 24.42 -25.63 -12.80
N PRO A 41 25.23 -24.96 -11.96
CA PRO A 41 25.56 -25.42 -10.60
C PRO A 41 24.28 -25.61 -9.78
N GLN A 42 24.31 -26.44 -8.73
CA GLN A 42 23.14 -26.87 -7.93
C GLN A 42 22.09 -25.75 -7.76
N ARG A 43 20.99 -25.84 -8.51
CA ARG A 43 19.84 -24.95 -8.43
C ARG A 43 19.34 -24.92 -6.98
N ALA A 44 19.16 -23.74 -6.41
CA ALA A 44 18.35 -23.65 -5.20
C ALA A 44 16.94 -24.14 -5.56
N SER A 45 16.34 -24.95 -4.69
CA SER A 45 14.90 -25.25 -4.81
C SER A 45 14.12 -23.98 -4.49
N ALA A 46 12.92 -23.85 -5.06
CA ALA A 46 11.95 -22.80 -4.69
C ALA A 46 11.94 -22.59 -3.16
N ALA A 47 11.90 -21.33 -2.72
CA ALA A 47 11.85 -20.98 -1.30
C ALA A 47 10.59 -21.54 -0.61
N GLY A 48 9.54 -21.78 -1.40
CA GLY A 48 8.26 -22.29 -0.91
C GLY A 48 7.32 -21.18 -0.47
N ALA A 49 6.15 -21.57 0.01
CA ALA A 49 5.18 -20.61 0.54
C ALA A 49 5.79 -19.82 1.71
N PRO A 50 5.73 -18.47 1.69
CA PRO A 50 6.32 -17.68 2.75
C PRO A 50 5.56 -17.89 4.06
N GLN A 51 6.28 -17.84 5.18
CA GLN A 51 5.64 -17.87 6.49
C GLN A 51 4.70 -16.66 6.62
N ARG A 52 3.47 -16.91 7.09
CA ARG A 52 2.52 -15.82 7.39
C ARG A 52 3.15 -14.84 8.40
N PRO A 53 2.99 -13.52 8.19
CA PRO A 53 3.42 -12.53 9.17
C PRO A 53 2.66 -12.76 10.49
N ALA A 54 3.25 -12.36 11.61
CA ALA A 54 2.54 -12.42 12.89
C ALA A 54 1.25 -11.59 12.82
N PRO A 55 0.14 -12.06 13.41
CA PRO A 55 -1.04 -11.21 13.55
C PRO A 55 -0.68 -9.98 14.39
N GLY A 56 -1.27 -8.83 14.06
CA GLY A 56 -1.18 -7.64 14.90
C GLY A 56 -1.85 -7.86 16.26
N PRO A 57 -1.73 -6.90 17.20
CA PRO A 57 -2.47 -6.95 18.45
C PRO A 57 -3.98 -7.00 18.21
N ASP A 58 -4.73 -7.57 19.17
CA ASP A 58 -6.18 -7.47 19.15
C ASP A 58 -6.62 -6.02 19.43
N PRO A 59 -7.75 -5.56 18.85
CA PRO A 59 -8.31 -4.25 19.16
C PRO A 59 -8.59 -4.08 20.64
N ASP A 60 -8.37 -2.87 21.18
CA ASP A 60 -8.72 -2.55 22.57
C ASP A 60 -10.23 -2.78 22.80
N PRO A 61 -10.62 -3.73 23.67
CA PRO A 61 -12.02 -4.06 23.89
C PRO A 61 -12.80 -2.94 24.63
N SER A 62 -12.11 -1.95 25.21
CA SER A 62 -12.74 -0.80 25.87
C SER A 62 -13.23 0.27 24.88
N LEU A 63 -12.73 0.26 23.65
CA LEU A 63 -13.09 1.23 22.63
C LEU A 63 -14.31 0.78 21.81
N PRO A 64 -15.36 1.61 21.69
CA PRO A 64 -16.48 1.35 20.79
C PRO A 64 -16.00 1.16 19.34
N ALA A 65 -16.48 0.10 18.68
CA ALA A 65 -16.15 -0.19 17.29
C ALA A 65 -17.15 0.46 16.32
N HIS A 66 -16.60 1.19 15.35
CA HIS A 66 -17.30 1.87 14.27
C HIS A 66 -16.98 1.17 12.96
N SER A 67 -18.00 0.61 12.29
CA SER A 67 -17.78 -0.08 11.00
C SER A 67 -17.64 0.92 9.87
N LEU A 68 -16.67 0.71 8.99
CA LEU A 68 -16.49 1.52 7.78
C LEU A 68 -16.89 0.73 6.55
N THR A 69 -17.63 1.38 5.65
CA THR A 69 -18.02 0.79 4.37
C THR A 69 -16.85 0.84 3.39
N ARG A 70 -16.51 -0.32 2.81
CA ARG A 70 -15.51 -0.43 1.73
C ARG A 70 -16.05 0.13 0.42
N ALA A 71 -15.14 0.61 -0.42
CA ALA A 71 -15.40 1.03 -1.80
C ALA A 71 -14.18 0.74 -2.67
N ASP A 72 -14.32 0.87 -3.98
CA ASP A 72 -13.20 0.75 -4.91
C ASP A 72 -12.10 1.78 -4.60
N ALA A 73 -10.85 1.35 -4.52
CA ALA A 73 -9.73 2.29 -4.45
C ALA A 73 -9.58 3.08 -5.77
N PRO A 74 -9.05 4.32 -5.68
CA PRO A 74 -8.73 5.10 -6.87
C PRO A 74 -7.64 4.43 -7.71
N LEU A 75 -7.79 4.56 -9.03
CA LEU A 75 -6.89 3.99 -10.02
C LEU A 75 -5.54 4.74 -10.11
N ASP A 76 -5.52 5.98 -9.63
CA ASP A 76 -4.39 6.90 -9.58
C ASP A 76 -3.76 6.98 -8.17
N ASN A 77 -3.78 5.87 -7.42
CA ASN A 77 -3.06 5.77 -6.16
C ASN A 77 -1.53 5.81 -6.41
N PRO A 78 -0.74 6.55 -5.61
CA PRO A 78 0.69 6.71 -5.83
C PRO A 78 1.48 5.40 -5.67
N LEU A 79 2.64 5.32 -6.31
CA LEU A 79 3.60 4.21 -6.18
C LEU A 79 3.10 2.82 -6.61
N LYS A 80 2.00 2.73 -7.37
CA LYS A 80 1.49 1.48 -7.94
C LYS A 80 0.82 1.69 -9.30
N GLY A 81 0.45 0.59 -9.96
CA GLY A 81 -0.33 0.61 -11.19
C GLY A 81 0.52 0.95 -12.41
N PHE A 82 -0.02 1.71 -13.36
CA PHE A 82 0.72 2.05 -14.57
C PHE A 82 1.67 3.24 -14.37
N ALA A 83 2.80 3.16 -15.05
CA ALA A 83 3.66 4.28 -15.36
C ALA A 83 3.63 4.56 -16.87
N ARG A 84 3.58 5.83 -17.26
CA ARG A 84 3.71 6.26 -18.66
C ARG A 84 5.08 6.85 -18.91
N PHE A 85 5.51 6.89 -20.18
CA PHE A 85 6.77 7.55 -20.52
C PHE A 85 6.66 9.05 -20.27
N TYR A 86 7.67 9.63 -19.63
CA TYR A 86 7.83 11.07 -19.51
C TYR A 86 7.98 11.70 -20.91
N GLN A 87 7.19 12.73 -21.20
CA GLN A 87 7.20 13.43 -22.48
C GLN A 87 7.39 14.94 -22.25
N PRO A 88 8.63 15.46 -22.25
CA PRO A 88 8.92 16.85 -21.89
C PRO A 88 8.00 17.87 -22.58
N GLY A 89 7.32 18.70 -21.78
CA GLY A 89 6.38 19.73 -22.22
C GLY A 89 4.98 19.23 -22.59
N ALA A 90 4.69 17.94 -22.44
CA ALA A 90 3.37 17.36 -22.67
C ALA A 90 2.52 17.36 -21.39
N ASP A 91 1.24 16.99 -21.52
CA ASP A 91 0.40 16.72 -20.37
C ASP A 91 0.63 15.28 -19.88
N GLU A 92 1.36 15.19 -18.77
CA GLU A 92 1.73 13.94 -18.09
C GLU A 92 0.54 13.19 -17.46
N ASN A 93 -0.69 13.72 -17.52
CA ASN A 93 -1.89 13.05 -16.99
C ASN A 93 -2.86 12.58 -18.09
N THR A 94 -2.42 12.54 -19.35
CA THR A 94 -3.25 12.02 -20.45
C THR A 94 -3.43 10.50 -20.35
N GLY A 95 -4.54 9.98 -20.90
CA GLY A 95 -4.83 8.55 -20.96
C GLY A 95 -5.47 7.97 -19.69
N TYR A 96 -5.19 6.69 -19.43
CA TYR A 96 -5.71 5.99 -18.24
C TYR A 96 -5.16 6.61 -16.93
N PRO A 97 -5.95 6.66 -15.84
CA PRO A 97 -5.50 7.22 -14.56
C PRO A 97 -4.16 6.65 -14.06
N HIS A 98 -3.23 7.59 -13.92
CA HIS A 98 -1.84 7.48 -13.49
C HIS A 98 -1.49 7.79 -12.05
N ALA A 99 -0.34 7.39 -11.51
CA ALA A 99 0.37 8.23 -10.52
C ALA A 99 1.90 8.17 -10.61
N LEU A 100 2.40 7.34 -11.52
CA LEU A 100 3.82 7.18 -11.80
C LEU A 100 4.10 7.62 -13.23
N THR A 101 5.22 8.30 -13.40
CA THR A 101 5.80 8.57 -14.72
C THR A 101 7.17 7.90 -14.77
N TRP A 102 7.49 7.21 -15.84
CA TRP A 102 8.78 6.56 -16.02
C TRP A 102 9.66 7.35 -17.00
N SER A 103 10.96 7.44 -16.72
CA SER A 103 11.91 8.12 -17.59
C SER A 103 13.28 7.44 -17.60
N TYR A 104 13.89 7.38 -18.79
CA TYR A 104 15.29 7.02 -18.99
C TYR A 104 16.18 8.27 -19.05
N PHE A 105 17.45 8.09 -18.73
CA PHE A 105 18.49 9.10 -18.92
C PHE A 105 19.77 8.42 -19.39
N GLY A 106 20.39 8.97 -20.42
CA GLY A 106 21.72 8.52 -20.83
C GLY A 106 22.77 8.94 -19.80
N LEU A 107 23.65 8.03 -19.38
CA LEU A 107 24.69 8.36 -18.40
C LEU A 107 25.57 9.53 -18.86
N SER A 108 25.90 9.58 -20.16
CA SER A 108 26.66 10.68 -20.78
C SER A 108 26.00 12.07 -20.69
N GLU A 109 24.69 12.16 -20.43
CA GLU A 109 24.00 13.45 -20.26
C GLU A 109 24.31 14.08 -18.90
N VAL A 110 24.58 13.23 -17.90
CA VAL A 110 24.97 13.66 -16.54
C VAL A 110 26.48 13.66 -16.38
N MET A 111 27.17 12.61 -16.84
CA MET A 111 28.62 12.54 -16.92
C MET A 111 29.10 13.14 -18.26
N ASN A 112 28.90 14.44 -18.42
CA ASN A 112 29.07 15.14 -19.70
C ASN A 112 30.43 15.82 -19.89
N SER A 113 31.31 15.78 -18.88
CA SER A 113 32.69 16.27 -18.99
C SER A 113 33.58 15.24 -19.68
N ALA A 114 34.33 15.65 -20.70
CA ALA A 114 35.27 14.76 -21.40
C ALA A 114 36.59 14.55 -20.64
N SER A 115 36.93 15.41 -19.68
CA SER A 115 38.22 15.37 -18.97
C SER A 115 38.09 15.02 -17.48
N ASP A 116 36.87 14.88 -16.97
CA ASP A 116 36.62 14.65 -15.54
C ASP A 116 35.37 13.77 -15.34
N CYS A 117 35.58 12.47 -15.09
CA CYS A 117 34.48 11.54 -14.78
C CYS A 117 33.85 11.78 -13.40
N GLY A 118 34.39 12.67 -12.56
CA GLY A 118 33.81 13.06 -11.28
C GLY A 118 32.85 14.25 -11.38
N HIS A 119 32.66 14.83 -12.57
CA HIS A 119 31.72 15.92 -12.80
C HIS A 119 30.34 15.40 -13.20
N TYR A 120 29.30 15.82 -12.46
CA TYR A 120 27.91 15.41 -12.69
C TYR A 120 27.00 16.62 -12.90
N ASP A 121 26.41 16.74 -14.09
CA ASP A 121 25.35 17.72 -14.40
C ASP A 121 23.97 17.07 -14.24
N TRP A 122 23.35 17.34 -13.10
CA TRP A 122 22.04 16.78 -12.76
C TRP A 122 20.85 17.49 -13.41
N SER A 123 21.08 18.53 -14.21
CA SER A 123 20.01 19.43 -14.66
C SER A 123 18.95 18.74 -15.52
N VAL A 124 19.31 17.70 -16.27
CA VAL A 124 18.34 16.92 -17.07
C VAL A 124 17.36 16.15 -16.19
N LEU A 125 17.87 15.53 -15.11
CA LEU A 125 17.06 14.79 -14.15
C LEU A 125 16.22 15.74 -13.31
N ASP A 126 16.82 16.81 -12.77
CA ASP A 126 16.10 17.78 -11.93
C ASP A 126 14.90 18.40 -12.65
N LYS A 127 15.06 18.79 -13.92
CA LYS A 127 13.96 19.34 -14.73
C LYS A 127 12.84 18.32 -14.93
N ALA A 128 13.18 17.07 -15.24
CA ALA A 128 12.19 16.01 -15.42
C ALA A 128 11.41 15.74 -14.13
N LEU A 129 12.12 15.63 -12.99
CA LEU A 129 11.49 15.41 -11.69
C LEU A 129 10.56 16.56 -11.28
N ASP A 130 10.98 17.81 -11.52
CA ASP A 130 10.15 18.99 -11.25
C ASP A 130 8.88 19.01 -12.12
N GLU A 131 9.01 18.67 -13.40
CA GLU A 131 7.88 18.62 -14.33
C GLU A 131 6.91 17.50 -13.94
N ILE A 132 7.39 16.27 -13.74
CA ILE A 132 6.59 15.12 -13.29
C ILE A 132 5.85 15.45 -11.97
N ALA A 133 6.55 16.02 -10.99
CA ALA A 133 5.97 16.44 -9.72
C ALA A 133 4.89 17.51 -9.91
N SER A 134 5.05 18.42 -10.87
CA SER A 134 4.06 19.47 -11.18
C SER A 134 2.73 18.92 -11.72
N TYR A 135 2.71 17.66 -12.19
CA TYR A 135 1.51 16.92 -12.57
C TYR A 135 0.97 16.01 -11.46
N GLY A 136 1.65 15.99 -10.31
CA GLY A 136 1.26 15.22 -9.13
C GLY A 136 1.75 13.78 -9.12
N ASN A 137 2.63 13.43 -10.04
CA ASN A 137 3.20 12.09 -10.19
C ASN A 137 4.55 11.97 -9.47
N GLN A 138 4.92 10.74 -9.13
CA GLN A 138 6.29 10.40 -8.78
C GLN A 138 6.97 9.72 -9.98
N ALA A 139 8.29 9.82 -10.05
CA ALA A 139 9.09 9.26 -11.12
C ALA A 139 9.59 7.85 -10.79
N ALA A 140 9.62 6.98 -11.78
CA ALA A 140 10.50 5.82 -11.82
C ALA A 140 11.63 6.11 -12.84
N VAL A 141 12.90 5.96 -12.44
CA VAL A 141 14.02 6.44 -13.27
C VAL A 141 15.01 5.32 -13.59
N ARG A 142 15.55 5.34 -14.81
CA ARG A 142 16.63 4.44 -15.25
C ARG A 142 17.75 5.23 -15.92
N PHE A 143 18.98 5.07 -15.45
CA PHE A 143 20.15 5.47 -16.23
C PHE A 143 20.62 4.33 -17.10
N TYR A 144 21.07 4.61 -18.33
CA TYR A 144 21.62 3.60 -19.25
C TYR A 144 22.90 4.09 -19.93
N MET A 145 23.71 3.15 -20.43
CA MET A 145 24.85 3.44 -21.33
C MET A 145 24.63 2.90 -22.74
N GLU A 146 23.86 1.82 -22.89
CA GLU A 146 23.61 1.17 -24.17
C GLU A 146 22.12 1.21 -24.51
N TYR A 147 21.75 1.79 -25.66
CA TYR A 147 20.37 1.86 -26.13
C TYR A 147 20.32 1.85 -27.66
N PRO A 148 19.71 0.84 -28.30
CA PRO A 148 19.58 0.77 -29.75
C PRO A 148 18.77 1.93 -30.33
N GLY A 149 19.36 2.69 -31.25
CA GLY A 149 18.69 3.80 -31.95
C GLY A 149 18.38 5.04 -31.10
N GLY A 150 18.70 5.01 -29.80
CA GLY A 150 18.31 6.06 -28.84
C GLY A 150 16.81 6.11 -28.63
N THR A 151 16.36 7.03 -27.78
CA THR A 151 14.93 7.09 -27.40
C THR A 151 14.14 8.15 -28.15
N GLY A 152 14.81 8.90 -29.03
CA GLY A 152 14.30 10.10 -29.68
C GLY A 152 14.52 11.37 -28.86
N SER A 153 14.38 11.30 -27.53
CA SER A 153 14.66 12.40 -26.59
C SER A 153 16.03 12.29 -25.91
N HIS A 154 16.62 11.09 -25.87
CA HIS A 154 17.93 10.82 -25.26
C HIS A 154 18.86 10.10 -26.25
N PRO A 155 20.19 10.23 -26.11
CA PRO A 155 21.16 9.73 -27.09
C PRO A 155 21.19 8.20 -27.19
N ALA A 156 21.45 7.70 -28.39
CA ALA A 156 21.94 6.33 -28.57
C ALA A 156 23.37 6.22 -28.02
N ASN A 157 23.76 5.07 -27.46
CA ASN A 157 25.10 4.83 -26.89
C ASN A 157 25.56 5.94 -25.92
N ALA A 158 24.86 6.08 -24.80
CA ALA A 158 25.09 7.10 -23.79
C ALA A 158 26.32 6.84 -22.88
N ILE A 159 27.44 6.41 -23.49
CA ILE A 159 28.72 6.17 -22.81
C ILE A 159 29.40 7.52 -22.56
N PRO A 160 29.77 7.86 -21.31
CA PRO A 160 30.45 9.12 -20.98
C PRO A 160 31.73 9.35 -21.79
N ALA A 161 31.92 10.59 -22.28
CA ALA A 161 33.08 10.94 -23.10
C ALA A 161 34.42 10.79 -22.35
N CYS A 162 34.42 10.91 -21.01
CA CYS A 162 35.60 10.72 -20.18
C CYS A 162 36.13 9.27 -20.13
N PHE A 163 35.41 8.31 -20.73
CA PHE A 163 35.86 6.92 -20.86
C PHE A 163 36.76 6.72 -22.09
N ALA A 164 36.79 7.68 -23.02
CA ALA A 164 37.57 7.60 -24.25
C ALA A 164 39.08 7.42 -23.94
N GLY A 165 39.68 6.35 -24.48
CA GLY A 165 41.09 6.02 -24.26
C GLY A 165 41.38 5.29 -22.94
N HIS A 166 40.36 5.06 -22.11
CA HIS A 166 40.46 4.34 -20.83
C HIS A 166 39.62 3.05 -20.78
N VAL A 167 38.52 3.00 -21.53
CA VAL A 167 37.60 1.87 -21.59
C VAL A 167 37.48 1.43 -23.05
N ASP A 168 37.72 0.15 -23.30
CA ASP A 168 37.52 -0.44 -24.62
C ASP A 168 36.02 -0.54 -24.92
N ASN A 169 35.66 -0.30 -26.18
CA ASN A 169 34.29 -0.37 -26.65
C ASN A 169 34.14 -1.54 -27.62
N ARG A 170 33.08 -2.32 -27.44
CA ARG A 170 32.77 -3.52 -28.20
C ARG A 170 31.51 -3.28 -29.02
N THR A 171 31.53 -3.64 -30.29
CA THR A 171 30.37 -3.45 -31.18
C THR A 171 29.43 -4.63 -31.06
N ASN A 172 28.19 -4.37 -30.66
CA ASN A 172 27.09 -5.30 -30.82
C ASN A 172 26.50 -5.09 -32.23
N THR A 173 26.94 -5.92 -33.18
CA THR A 173 26.52 -5.76 -34.59
C THR A 173 25.07 -6.14 -34.85
N TYR A 174 24.45 -6.90 -33.95
CA TYR A 174 23.06 -7.32 -34.09
C TYR A 174 22.12 -6.11 -33.86
N TRP A 175 22.32 -5.39 -32.76
CA TRP A 175 21.50 -4.24 -32.39
C TRP A 175 22.07 -2.90 -32.86
N ASN A 176 23.24 -2.91 -33.49
CA ASN A 176 23.98 -1.71 -33.90
C ASN A 176 24.24 -0.77 -32.70
N THR A 177 24.64 -1.34 -31.58
CA THR A 177 25.00 -0.63 -30.35
C THR A 177 26.48 -0.80 -30.00
N THR A 178 26.92 0.01 -29.04
CA THR A 178 28.26 -0.09 -28.45
C THR A 178 28.14 -0.46 -26.99
N SER A 179 28.75 -1.59 -26.61
CA SER A 179 28.87 -2.04 -25.23
C SER A 179 30.26 -1.64 -24.72
N PRO A 180 30.38 -0.85 -23.64
CA PRO A 180 31.68 -0.63 -23.03
C PRO A 180 32.20 -1.94 -22.42
N ASP A 181 33.51 -2.03 -22.22
CA ASP A 181 34.10 -3.06 -21.38
C ASP A 181 33.69 -2.85 -19.92
N TYR A 182 32.62 -3.53 -19.51
CA TYR A 182 32.08 -3.43 -18.15
C TYR A 182 33.04 -3.98 -17.09
N ASP A 183 34.05 -4.76 -17.47
CA ASP A 183 35.09 -5.26 -16.57
C ASP A 183 36.30 -4.31 -16.47
N SER A 184 36.31 -3.19 -17.23
CA SER A 184 37.34 -2.16 -17.08
C SER A 184 37.31 -1.57 -15.67
N ALA A 185 38.44 -1.68 -14.95
CA ALA A 185 38.59 -1.09 -13.62
C ALA A 185 38.28 0.42 -13.61
N TYR A 186 38.62 1.13 -14.69
CA TYR A 186 38.33 2.56 -14.82
C TYR A 186 36.82 2.81 -14.93
N LEU A 187 36.09 2.00 -15.71
CA LEU A 187 34.64 2.08 -15.80
C LEU A 187 33.99 1.76 -14.45
N LEU A 188 34.38 0.66 -13.82
CA LEU A 188 33.80 0.23 -12.54
C LEU A 188 33.96 1.30 -11.46
N ASP A 189 35.15 1.90 -11.33
CA ASP A 189 35.38 2.97 -10.37
C ASP A 189 34.54 4.21 -10.68
N ALA A 190 34.48 4.63 -11.96
CA ALA A 190 33.69 5.78 -12.36
C ALA A 190 32.18 5.57 -12.14
N VAL A 191 31.66 4.38 -12.48
CA VAL A 191 30.25 4.02 -12.30
C VAL A 191 29.90 3.89 -10.82
N LYS A 192 30.75 3.27 -9.98
CA LYS A 192 30.54 3.22 -8.52
C LYS A 192 30.51 4.63 -7.91
N ASN A 193 31.41 5.51 -8.35
CA ASN A 193 31.41 6.91 -7.91
C ASN A 193 30.16 7.66 -8.34
N PHE A 194 29.68 7.43 -9.57
CA PHE A 194 28.41 7.98 -10.05
C PHE A 194 27.23 7.48 -9.19
N ILE A 195 27.13 6.18 -8.92
CA ILE A 195 26.06 5.61 -8.10
C ILE A 195 26.07 6.22 -6.69
N ALA A 196 27.25 6.38 -6.09
CA ALA A 196 27.39 7.04 -4.79
C ALA A 196 26.92 8.50 -4.83
N ALA A 197 27.30 9.26 -5.85
CA ALA A 197 26.85 10.65 -6.03
C ALA A 197 25.34 10.75 -6.31
N PHE A 198 24.80 9.79 -7.06
CA PHE A 198 23.37 9.68 -7.37
C PHE A 198 22.57 9.43 -6.09
N GLY A 199 22.95 8.44 -5.27
CA GLY A 199 22.32 8.17 -3.98
C GLY A 199 22.45 9.34 -3.01
N ALA A 200 23.64 9.93 -2.88
CA ALA A 200 23.86 11.09 -2.01
C ALA A 200 22.97 12.29 -2.34
N ARG A 201 22.53 12.43 -3.59
CA ARG A 201 21.66 13.51 -4.04
C ARG A 201 20.17 13.17 -3.99
N TYR A 202 19.79 11.92 -4.28
CA TYR A 202 18.39 11.57 -4.56
C TYR A 202 17.80 10.44 -3.71
N ASP A 203 18.57 9.77 -2.85
CA ASP A 203 17.99 8.81 -1.91
C ASP A 203 17.01 9.54 -0.95
N GLY A 204 15.75 9.10 -0.93
CA GLY A 204 14.67 9.74 -0.18
C GLY A 204 14.04 10.98 -0.84
N ASP A 205 14.42 11.33 -2.08
CA ASP A 205 13.74 12.40 -2.82
C ASP A 205 12.27 12.03 -3.06
N PRO A 206 11.29 12.82 -2.55
CA PRO A 206 9.87 12.46 -2.63
C PRO A 206 9.32 12.46 -4.06
N ARG A 207 10.06 13.04 -5.03
CA ARG A 207 9.73 13.01 -6.45
C ARG A 207 10.03 11.65 -7.08
N ILE A 208 10.84 10.79 -6.45
CA ILE A 208 11.24 9.48 -7.00
C ILE A 208 10.59 8.36 -6.20
N GLY A 209 9.83 7.51 -6.89
CA GLY A 209 9.24 6.29 -6.34
C GLY A 209 10.10 5.05 -6.57
N PHE A 210 10.84 4.96 -7.69
CA PHE A 210 11.62 3.76 -8.02
C PHE A 210 12.85 4.10 -8.87
N ILE A 211 13.92 3.31 -8.72
CA ILE A 211 15.14 3.39 -9.52
C ILE A 211 15.42 2.02 -10.12
N HIS A 212 15.48 1.94 -11.44
CA HIS A 212 16.00 0.75 -12.12
C HIS A 212 17.53 0.82 -12.21
N MET A 213 18.21 -0.27 -11.84
CA MET A 213 19.66 -0.41 -11.97
C MET A 213 20.08 -0.60 -13.43
N GLY A 214 20.04 0.46 -14.24
CA GLY A 214 20.16 0.32 -15.71
C GLY A 214 21.56 0.47 -16.31
N LEU A 215 22.63 0.51 -15.52
CA LEU A 215 23.96 0.84 -16.03
C LEU A 215 24.66 -0.34 -16.74
N VAL A 216 24.02 -1.50 -16.86
CA VAL A 216 24.58 -2.68 -17.53
C VAL A 216 23.62 -3.19 -18.60
N GLY A 217 24.15 -3.43 -19.80
CA GLY A 217 23.45 -4.08 -20.91
C GLY A 217 22.56 -3.17 -21.75
N LEU A 218 22.04 -3.76 -22.83
CA LEU A 218 21.08 -3.16 -23.75
C LEU A 218 19.85 -2.63 -22.99
N TRP A 219 19.43 -1.39 -23.27
CA TRP A 219 18.33 -0.70 -22.59
C TRP A 219 18.50 -0.56 -21.05
N GLY A 220 19.68 -0.89 -20.53
CA GLY A 220 19.92 -1.01 -19.10
C GLY A 220 19.23 -2.22 -18.47
N GLU A 221 19.13 -3.32 -19.20
CA GLU A 221 18.32 -4.46 -18.83
C GLU A 221 19.15 -5.71 -18.44
N TRP A 222 20.44 -5.56 -18.15
CA TRP A 222 21.31 -6.67 -17.73
C TRP A 222 21.37 -7.84 -18.72
N HIS A 223 21.36 -7.52 -20.02
CA HIS A 223 21.69 -8.44 -21.10
C HIS A 223 22.31 -7.69 -22.27
N THR A 224 23.12 -8.38 -23.06
CA THR A 224 23.77 -7.91 -24.30
C THR A 224 23.47 -8.84 -25.47
N TRP A 225 22.35 -9.57 -25.43
CA TRP A 225 22.00 -10.62 -26.39
C TRP A 225 22.28 -10.22 -27.85
N PRO A 226 22.90 -11.10 -28.68
CA PRO A 226 23.33 -12.47 -28.38
C PRO A 226 24.74 -12.58 -27.76
N TYR A 227 25.30 -11.48 -27.23
CA TYR A 227 26.65 -11.40 -26.66
C TYR A 227 26.63 -11.43 -25.13
N ASP A 228 25.71 -12.16 -24.51
CA ASP A 228 25.47 -12.14 -23.06
C ASP A 228 25.82 -13.45 -22.35
N THR A 229 26.32 -14.41 -23.12
CA THR A 229 26.83 -15.69 -22.63
C THR A 229 27.93 -16.17 -23.56
N ASP A 230 28.98 -16.78 -23.02
CA ASP A 230 29.91 -17.63 -23.78
C ASP A 230 29.54 -19.10 -23.50
N THR A 231 28.75 -19.68 -24.40
CA THR A 231 28.45 -21.12 -24.36
C THR A 231 29.27 -21.84 -25.42
N SER A 232 29.65 -23.10 -25.15
CA SER A 232 30.36 -23.96 -26.11
C SER A 232 29.62 -24.17 -27.45
N SER A 233 28.37 -23.73 -27.53
CA SER A 233 27.47 -23.85 -28.67
C SER A 233 27.21 -22.53 -29.42
N ASP A 234 27.51 -21.38 -28.84
CA ASP A 234 27.43 -20.11 -29.56
C ASP A 234 28.80 -19.71 -30.13
N SER A 235 28.78 -18.69 -30.98
CA SER A 235 29.99 -18.15 -31.62
C SER A 235 30.22 -16.69 -31.23
N TYR A 236 29.49 -16.22 -30.23
CA TYR A 236 29.48 -14.81 -29.83
C TYR A 236 30.33 -14.64 -28.57
N PRO A 237 31.22 -13.63 -28.52
CA PRO A 237 31.89 -13.30 -27.28
C PRO A 237 30.90 -12.75 -26.25
N ASP A 238 31.14 -13.01 -24.97
CA ASP A 238 30.38 -12.42 -23.88
C ASP A 238 30.82 -10.97 -23.61
N TYR A 239 29.85 -10.06 -23.63
CA TYR A 239 30.00 -8.63 -23.39
C TYR A 239 29.46 -8.19 -22.03
N MET A 240 28.84 -9.08 -21.26
CA MET A 240 28.45 -8.78 -19.87
C MET A 240 29.69 -8.63 -18.97
N PRO A 241 29.61 -7.88 -17.86
CA PRO A 241 30.63 -7.95 -16.82
C PRO A 241 30.67 -9.36 -16.21
N THR A 242 31.82 -9.73 -15.64
CA THR A 242 31.88 -10.88 -14.74
C THR A 242 30.88 -10.75 -13.58
N ASP A 243 30.41 -11.87 -13.03
CA ASP A 243 29.51 -11.87 -11.86
C ASP A 243 30.09 -11.08 -10.68
N THR A 244 31.42 -11.14 -10.47
CA THR A 244 32.09 -10.38 -9.41
C THR A 244 31.95 -8.87 -9.61
N HIS A 245 32.25 -8.37 -10.82
CA HIS A 245 32.14 -6.94 -11.10
C HIS A 245 30.68 -6.48 -11.19
N GLY A 246 29.77 -7.29 -11.73
CA GLY A 246 28.34 -7.03 -11.68
C GLY A 246 27.82 -6.91 -10.24
N ALA A 247 28.30 -7.78 -9.34
CA ALA A 247 27.96 -7.73 -7.92
C ALA A 247 28.48 -6.46 -7.24
N GLU A 248 29.66 -5.93 -7.62
CA GLU A 248 30.14 -4.64 -7.11
C GLU A 248 29.16 -3.50 -7.43
N LEU A 249 28.61 -3.48 -8.65
CA LEU A 249 27.66 -2.45 -9.08
C LEU A 249 26.32 -2.57 -8.34
N ILE A 250 25.80 -3.78 -8.17
CA ILE A 250 24.57 -4.04 -7.40
C ILE A 250 24.74 -3.61 -5.94
N ASN A 251 25.88 -3.94 -5.32
CA ASN A 251 26.18 -3.54 -3.95
C ASN A 251 26.37 -2.03 -3.80
N ALA A 252 26.90 -1.34 -4.82
CA ALA A 252 26.99 0.11 -4.84
C ALA A 252 25.59 0.76 -4.78
N TYR A 253 24.63 0.25 -5.57
CA TYR A 253 23.25 0.73 -5.48
C TYR A 253 22.61 0.45 -4.11
N ASN A 254 22.75 -0.76 -3.59
CA ASN A 254 22.23 -1.13 -2.26
C ASN A 254 22.77 -0.23 -1.14
N SER A 255 24.03 0.20 -1.26
CA SER A 255 24.68 1.09 -0.30
C SER A 255 24.25 2.55 -0.48
N ALA A 256 24.03 2.99 -1.72
CA ALA A 256 23.70 4.37 -2.06
C ALA A 256 22.22 4.71 -1.82
N PHE A 257 21.33 3.71 -1.91
CA PHE A 257 19.88 3.89 -1.78
C PHE A 257 19.32 3.05 -0.63
N THR A 258 19.01 3.72 0.47
CA THR A 258 18.47 3.09 1.68
C THR A 258 17.01 3.48 1.94
N HIS A 259 16.51 4.51 1.25
CA HIS A 259 15.14 5.01 1.36
C HIS A 259 14.34 4.79 0.07
N THR A 260 14.92 5.16 -1.09
CA THR A 260 14.32 5.00 -2.41
C THR A 260 14.44 3.55 -2.87
N LYS A 261 13.36 2.97 -3.41
CA LYS A 261 13.36 1.58 -3.87
C LYS A 261 14.16 1.42 -5.16
N VAL A 262 15.01 0.40 -5.18
CA VAL A 262 15.85 0.04 -6.32
C VAL A 262 15.48 -1.34 -6.85
N GLU A 263 15.52 -1.52 -8.17
CA GLU A 263 15.10 -2.75 -8.83
C GLU A 263 16.13 -3.16 -9.90
N VAL A 264 16.53 -4.43 -9.90
CA VAL A 264 17.38 -5.06 -10.93
C VAL A 264 16.55 -5.99 -11.80
N ARG A 265 16.89 -6.21 -13.08
CA ARG A 265 15.97 -6.93 -13.98
C ARG A 265 15.69 -8.36 -13.52
N TYR A 266 16.75 -9.16 -13.35
CA TYR A 266 16.63 -10.60 -13.08
C TYR A 266 17.22 -10.98 -11.73
N ALA A 267 16.66 -12.03 -11.11
CA ALA A 267 17.29 -12.74 -10.01
C ALA A 267 18.71 -13.20 -10.38
N ALA A 268 18.87 -13.78 -11.57
CA ALA A 268 20.15 -14.27 -12.07
C ALA A 268 21.20 -13.18 -12.42
N ALA A 269 20.86 -11.89 -12.34
CA ALA A 269 21.81 -10.82 -12.68
C ALA A 269 23.06 -10.89 -11.79
N ALA A 270 24.24 -10.84 -12.40
CA ALA A 270 25.54 -10.97 -11.75
C ALA A 270 25.63 -12.17 -10.79
N GLY A 271 25.25 -13.35 -11.29
CA GLY A 271 25.33 -14.60 -10.54
C GLY A 271 24.43 -14.66 -9.30
N GLY A 272 23.33 -13.89 -9.27
CA GLY A 272 22.44 -13.87 -8.10
C GLY A 272 22.85 -12.87 -7.02
N ALA A 273 23.65 -11.85 -7.34
CA ALA A 273 24.18 -10.91 -6.34
C ALA A 273 23.09 -10.21 -5.51
N ALA A 274 21.90 -10.01 -6.07
CA ALA A 274 20.77 -9.40 -5.38
C ALA A 274 20.01 -10.37 -4.45
N ASP A 275 20.27 -11.68 -4.49
CA ASP A 275 19.49 -12.70 -3.79
C ASP A 275 19.58 -12.57 -2.27
N ALA A 276 20.74 -12.15 -1.75
CA ALA A 276 20.98 -11.90 -0.33
C ALA A 276 20.66 -10.46 0.12
N LEU A 277 20.18 -9.59 -0.78
CA LEU A 277 19.96 -8.16 -0.53
C LEU A 277 18.46 -7.84 -0.50
N PRO A 278 17.78 -7.92 0.67
CA PRO A 278 16.32 -7.85 0.76
C PRO A 278 15.72 -6.49 0.37
N ALA A 279 16.55 -5.43 0.28
CA ALA A 279 16.13 -4.09 -0.11
C ALA A 279 16.04 -3.90 -1.65
N ILE A 280 16.59 -4.83 -2.43
CA ILE A 280 16.58 -4.76 -3.89
C ILE A 280 15.36 -5.52 -4.43
N GLY A 281 14.52 -4.85 -5.21
CA GLY A 281 13.42 -5.45 -5.94
C GLY A 281 13.84 -5.98 -7.29
N TYR A 282 12.88 -6.51 -8.05
CA TYR A 282 13.11 -6.92 -9.43
C TYR A 282 12.19 -6.17 -10.41
N HIS A 283 12.59 -6.08 -11.67
CA HIS A 283 11.72 -5.54 -12.72
C HIS A 283 11.65 -6.46 -13.93
N ASP A 284 10.44 -6.77 -14.41
CA ASP A 284 10.20 -7.54 -15.62
C ASP A 284 9.80 -6.60 -16.77
N ASP A 285 10.73 -6.36 -17.69
CA ASP A 285 10.52 -5.54 -18.90
C ASP A 285 9.94 -6.32 -20.09
N SER A 286 9.56 -7.58 -19.89
CA SER A 286 8.83 -8.38 -20.88
C SER A 286 7.51 -8.89 -20.32
N PHE A 287 6.92 -8.14 -19.39
CA PHE A 287 5.85 -8.63 -18.54
C PHE A 287 4.65 -9.15 -19.33
N CYS A 288 4.29 -10.38 -18.99
CA CYS A 288 3.13 -11.16 -19.41
C CYS A 288 3.00 -11.37 -20.93
N TYR A 289 4.14 -11.44 -21.62
CA TYR A 289 4.23 -11.80 -23.03
C TYR A 289 4.46 -13.30 -23.23
N ARG A 290 4.03 -13.81 -24.39
CA ARG A 290 4.35 -15.15 -24.87
C ARG A 290 5.11 -15.08 -26.18
N GLU A 291 6.18 -15.86 -26.29
CA GLU A 291 7.03 -15.92 -27.48
C GLU A 291 7.53 -17.35 -27.77
N GLY A 292 8.22 -17.51 -28.91
CA GLY A 292 8.75 -18.79 -29.35
C GLY A 292 7.73 -19.70 -30.04
N SER A 293 8.16 -20.93 -30.33
CA SER A 293 7.34 -21.97 -30.96
C SER A 293 7.66 -23.34 -30.35
N PRO A 294 6.76 -23.94 -29.56
CA PRO A 294 5.44 -23.41 -29.17
C PRO A 294 5.56 -22.12 -28.33
N LEU A 295 4.51 -21.29 -28.32
CA LEU A 295 4.46 -20.07 -27.51
C LEU A 295 4.56 -20.40 -26.03
N ALA A 296 5.57 -19.85 -25.35
CA ALA A 296 5.80 -19.96 -23.92
C ALA A 296 5.80 -18.56 -23.28
N GLY A 297 5.30 -18.47 -22.05
CA GLY A 297 5.29 -17.22 -21.28
C GLY A 297 6.70 -16.80 -20.85
N VAL A 298 6.99 -15.50 -20.85
CA VAL A 298 8.30 -14.99 -20.38
C VAL A 298 8.25 -14.40 -18.97
N THR A 299 7.08 -14.42 -18.33
CA THR A 299 6.90 -14.04 -16.92
C THR A 299 6.63 -15.25 -16.04
N LEU A 300 5.57 -16.02 -16.35
CA LEU A 300 5.13 -17.17 -15.57
C LEU A 300 6.19 -18.30 -15.59
N PRO A 301 6.23 -19.16 -14.55
CA PRO A 301 7.19 -20.27 -14.49
C PRO A 301 6.89 -21.40 -15.49
N GLU A 302 7.84 -22.31 -15.70
CA GLU A 302 7.68 -23.46 -16.61
C GLU A 302 6.50 -24.35 -16.21
N SER A 303 6.23 -24.48 -14.91
CA SER A 303 5.08 -25.20 -14.34
C SER A 303 3.72 -24.65 -14.81
N MET A 304 3.70 -23.44 -15.35
CA MET A 304 2.52 -22.75 -15.90
C MET A 304 2.64 -22.46 -17.41
N GLY A 305 3.55 -23.14 -18.12
CA GLY A 305 3.76 -22.94 -19.56
C GLY A 305 4.69 -21.78 -19.90
N GLY A 306 5.45 -21.31 -18.91
CA GLY A 306 6.55 -20.38 -19.10
C GLY A 306 7.77 -21.00 -19.78
N ALA A 307 8.66 -20.13 -20.28
CA ALA A 307 9.97 -20.51 -20.78
C ALA A 307 10.96 -20.71 -19.63
N SER A 308 12.04 -21.45 -19.87
CA SER A 308 13.12 -21.67 -18.90
C SER A 308 13.82 -20.38 -18.44
N TYR A 309 13.75 -19.32 -19.24
CA TYR A 309 14.32 -18.00 -18.95
C TYR A 309 13.29 -17.00 -18.43
N ALA A 310 12.05 -17.44 -18.14
CA ALA A 310 11.00 -16.56 -17.66
C ALA A 310 11.35 -15.92 -16.31
N GLN A 311 10.81 -14.72 -16.06
CA GLN A 311 11.10 -13.94 -14.84
C GLN A 311 10.92 -14.76 -13.56
N LEU A 312 9.75 -15.39 -13.40
CA LEU A 312 9.42 -16.12 -12.19
C LEU A 312 10.05 -17.52 -12.16
N GLN A 313 10.40 -18.09 -13.32
CA GLN A 313 11.23 -19.29 -13.38
C GLN A 313 12.60 -19.01 -12.77
N LYS A 314 13.25 -17.91 -13.17
CA LYS A 314 14.53 -17.49 -12.58
C LYS A 314 14.39 -17.18 -11.09
N ALA A 315 13.30 -16.55 -10.65
CA ALA A 315 13.07 -16.28 -9.24
C ALA A 315 12.97 -17.57 -8.40
N LEU A 316 12.28 -18.59 -8.90
CA LEU A 316 12.18 -19.91 -8.24
C LEU A 316 13.53 -20.62 -8.17
N GLU A 317 14.32 -20.59 -9.25
CA GLU A 317 15.65 -21.23 -9.31
C GLU A 317 16.67 -20.60 -8.36
N HIS A 318 16.45 -19.33 -8.01
CA HIS A 318 17.25 -18.57 -7.06
C HIS A 318 16.65 -18.54 -5.64
N GLY A 319 15.43 -19.07 -5.44
CA GLY A 319 14.74 -19.06 -4.15
C GLY A 319 14.36 -17.65 -3.66
N VAL A 320 14.04 -16.75 -4.59
CA VAL A 320 13.72 -15.33 -4.32
C VAL A 320 12.31 -14.94 -4.76
N GLU A 321 11.44 -15.91 -5.07
CA GLU A 321 10.06 -15.67 -5.49
C GLU A 321 9.23 -14.89 -4.45
N ASN A 322 9.69 -14.82 -3.20
CA ASN A 322 9.07 -14.07 -2.11
C ASN A 322 9.67 -12.66 -1.88
N ARG A 323 10.51 -12.14 -2.78
CA ARG A 323 11.17 -10.81 -2.63
C ARG A 323 10.18 -9.66 -2.47
N TRP A 324 8.98 -9.80 -3.03
CA TRP A 324 7.87 -8.85 -2.92
C TRP A 324 7.48 -8.51 -1.47
N ILE A 325 7.85 -9.33 -0.48
CA ILE A 325 7.60 -9.04 0.94
C ILE A 325 8.38 -7.79 1.39
N THR A 326 9.59 -7.59 0.85
CA THR A 326 10.54 -6.58 1.32
C THR A 326 10.91 -5.53 0.28
N ALA A 327 10.72 -5.81 -1.01
CA ALA A 327 11.03 -4.89 -2.11
C ALA A 327 10.02 -4.98 -3.25
N SER A 328 9.93 -3.93 -4.06
CA SER A 328 8.95 -3.80 -5.12
C SER A 328 9.26 -4.64 -6.36
N MET A 329 8.21 -4.85 -7.17
CA MET A 329 8.28 -5.55 -8.44
C MET A 329 7.74 -4.64 -9.55
N GLY A 330 8.65 -4.06 -10.32
CA GLY A 330 8.39 -3.08 -11.38
C GLY A 330 8.56 -3.65 -12.79
N GLY A 331 8.79 -2.80 -13.78
CA GLY A 331 9.12 -3.21 -15.16
C GLY A 331 8.12 -2.73 -16.20
N GLU A 332 7.98 -3.41 -17.33
CA GLU A 332 7.17 -2.99 -18.48
C GLU A 332 6.23 -4.09 -18.95
N VAL A 333 4.95 -3.78 -19.11
CA VAL A 333 4.04 -4.61 -19.93
C VAL A 333 4.64 -4.63 -21.33
N ARG A 334 4.99 -5.81 -21.84
CA ARG A 334 5.71 -5.92 -23.11
C ARG A 334 5.06 -5.05 -24.22
N PRO A 335 5.81 -4.18 -24.91
CA PRO A 335 5.23 -3.16 -25.80
C PRO A 335 4.24 -3.69 -26.83
N GLU A 336 4.54 -4.86 -27.42
CA GLU A 336 3.76 -5.51 -28.46
C GLU A 336 2.33 -5.86 -28.01
N ILE A 337 2.11 -6.07 -26.72
CA ILE A 337 0.81 -6.45 -26.16
C ILE A 337 0.11 -5.32 -25.41
N GLN A 338 0.77 -4.19 -25.14
CA GLN A 338 0.16 -3.07 -24.43
C GLN A 338 -1.22 -2.68 -25.00
N PRO A 339 -1.48 -2.64 -26.33
CA PRO A 339 -2.81 -2.28 -26.83
C PRO A 339 -3.95 -3.26 -26.47
N THR A 340 -3.64 -4.54 -26.22
CA THR A 340 -4.63 -5.63 -26.07
C THR A 340 -4.48 -6.44 -24.78
N ALA A 341 -3.55 -6.06 -23.90
CA ALA A 341 -3.16 -6.80 -22.70
C ALA A 341 -4.35 -7.18 -21.78
N PHE A 342 -5.41 -6.37 -21.77
CA PHE A 342 -6.56 -6.54 -20.87
C PHE A 342 -7.87 -6.90 -21.59
N ASP A 343 -7.82 -7.16 -22.91
CA ASP A 343 -9.01 -7.49 -23.71
C ASP A 343 -9.67 -8.81 -23.27
N ASN A 344 -8.85 -9.75 -22.78
CA ASN A 344 -9.28 -11.09 -22.34
C ASN A 344 -9.12 -11.30 -20.82
N TRP A 345 -9.12 -10.21 -20.05
CA TRP A 345 -9.05 -10.25 -18.59
C TRP A 345 -10.15 -11.18 -17.99
N PRO A 346 -9.85 -11.99 -16.96
CA PRO A 346 -8.59 -12.05 -16.21
C PRO A 346 -7.46 -12.87 -16.85
N GLY A 347 -7.72 -13.64 -17.90
CA GLY A 347 -6.71 -14.49 -18.54
C GLY A 347 -5.89 -13.74 -19.59
N GLY A 348 -5.54 -14.46 -20.65
CA GLY A 348 -4.82 -13.94 -21.82
C GLY A 348 -5.20 -14.67 -23.10
N SER A 349 -4.72 -14.17 -24.24
CA SER A 349 -4.90 -14.84 -25.53
C SER A 349 -3.75 -14.52 -26.48
N GLY A 350 -3.38 -15.49 -27.31
CA GLY A 350 -2.30 -15.32 -28.29
C GLY A 350 -0.97 -14.99 -27.61
N ALA A 351 -0.48 -13.77 -27.87
CA ALA A 351 0.76 -13.26 -27.32
C ALA A 351 0.65 -12.74 -25.87
N VAL A 352 -0.57 -12.57 -25.35
CA VAL A 352 -0.82 -12.21 -23.94
C VAL A 352 -0.93 -13.48 -23.12
N ASP A 353 -0.09 -13.61 -22.08
CA ASP A 353 -0.17 -14.71 -21.12
C ASP A 353 -1.31 -14.50 -20.11
N ASP A 354 -1.52 -15.41 -19.16
CA ASP A 354 -2.54 -15.24 -18.10
C ASP A 354 -2.24 -13.99 -17.24
N MET A 355 -2.86 -12.86 -17.60
CA MET A 355 -2.56 -11.54 -17.05
C MET A 355 -2.78 -11.46 -15.55
N LYS A 356 -3.85 -12.07 -15.04
CA LYS A 356 -4.10 -12.11 -13.60
C LYS A 356 -3.08 -12.99 -12.88
N ALA A 357 -2.70 -14.14 -13.44
CA ALA A 357 -1.65 -14.96 -12.85
C ALA A 357 -0.29 -14.25 -12.86
N CYS A 358 0.06 -13.54 -13.94
CA CYS A 358 1.27 -12.72 -14.01
C CYS A 358 1.31 -11.68 -12.89
N ILE A 359 0.23 -10.91 -12.70
CA ILE A 359 0.14 -9.89 -11.65
C ILE A 359 0.26 -10.51 -10.25
N GLU A 360 -0.44 -11.63 -10.01
CA GLU A 360 -0.53 -12.22 -8.68
C GLU A 360 0.72 -12.99 -8.25
N LEU A 361 1.40 -13.71 -9.15
CA LEU A 361 2.62 -14.46 -8.82
C LEU A 361 3.86 -13.58 -8.79
N GLU A 362 3.93 -12.55 -9.64
CA GLU A 362 5.02 -11.58 -9.55
C GLU A 362 4.83 -10.64 -8.35
N HIS A 363 3.61 -10.54 -7.81
CA HIS A 363 3.24 -9.50 -6.87
C HIS A 363 3.53 -8.10 -7.44
N THR A 364 3.14 -7.91 -8.71
CA THR A 364 3.41 -6.72 -9.50
C THR A 364 2.99 -5.46 -8.74
N THR A 365 3.96 -4.58 -8.47
CA THR A 365 3.71 -3.30 -7.79
C THR A 365 3.27 -2.25 -8.80
N TRP A 366 4.02 -2.12 -9.89
CA TRP A 366 3.76 -1.16 -10.97
C TRP A 366 4.34 -1.68 -12.30
N LYS A 367 3.88 -1.15 -13.43
CA LYS A 367 4.45 -1.42 -14.77
C LYS A 367 4.40 -0.20 -15.67
N ILE A 368 5.43 -0.01 -16.47
CA ILE A 368 5.39 0.82 -17.67
C ILE A 368 4.31 0.25 -18.60
N ASN A 369 3.41 1.12 -19.04
CA ASN A 369 2.39 0.81 -20.03
C ASN A 369 2.02 2.09 -20.77
N GLU A 370 2.78 2.42 -21.81
CA GLU A 370 2.52 3.60 -22.63
C GLU A 370 1.23 3.47 -23.44
N GLY A 371 0.87 2.25 -23.86
CA GLY A 371 -0.39 1.95 -24.52
C GLY A 371 -1.63 2.35 -23.70
N SER A 372 -1.49 2.48 -22.38
CA SER A 372 -2.54 3.02 -21.50
C SER A 372 -2.97 4.45 -21.85
N ALA A 373 -2.19 5.18 -22.65
CA ALA A 373 -2.58 6.46 -23.26
C ALA A 373 -3.91 6.38 -24.03
N ALA A 374 -4.19 5.23 -24.64
CA ALA A 374 -5.34 5.01 -25.50
C ALA A 374 -6.49 4.24 -24.81
N TYR A 375 -6.31 3.80 -23.57
CA TYR A 375 -7.35 3.06 -22.86
C TYR A 375 -8.51 3.97 -22.48
N SER A 376 -9.73 3.42 -22.50
CA SER A 376 -10.88 4.09 -21.90
C SER A 376 -10.73 4.14 -20.39
N ALA A 377 -10.91 5.33 -19.79
CA ALA A 377 -10.87 5.53 -18.34
C ALA A 377 -11.90 4.67 -17.58
N ASP A 378 -13.00 4.29 -18.24
CA ASP A 378 -14.09 3.50 -17.65
C ASP A 378 -13.95 1.99 -17.94
N ASN A 379 -12.83 1.52 -18.50
CA ASN A 379 -12.65 0.10 -18.80
C ASN A 379 -12.59 -0.73 -17.50
N PRO A 380 -13.59 -1.60 -17.22
CA PRO A 380 -13.67 -2.33 -15.96
C PRO A 380 -12.60 -3.43 -15.82
N ASN A 381 -12.13 -3.99 -16.94
CA ASN A 381 -11.08 -5.00 -16.94
C ASN A 381 -9.75 -4.39 -16.50
N VAL A 382 -9.41 -3.23 -17.09
CA VAL A 382 -8.21 -2.48 -16.71
C VAL A 382 -8.32 -1.98 -15.27
N ALA A 383 -9.51 -1.53 -14.86
CA ALA A 383 -9.73 -1.04 -13.49
C ALA A 383 -9.53 -2.16 -12.46
N ALA A 384 -10.04 -3.37 -12.74
CA ALA A 384 -9.82 -4.53 -11.91
C ALA A 384 -8.33 -4.89 -11.81
N ALA A 385 -7.61 -4.91 -12.94
CA ALA A 385 -6.18 -5.21 -12.97
C ALA A 385 -5.33 -4.21 -12.17
N VAL A 386 -5.52 -2.90 -12.40
CA VAL A 386 -4.76 -1.84 -11.72
C VAL A 386 -5.00 -1.83 -10.21
N ARG A 387 -6.22 -2.14 -9.76
CA ARG A 387 -6.52 -2.26 -8.32
C ARG A 387 -5.82 -3.45 -7.68
N THR A 388 -5.67 -4.56 -8.41
CA THR A 388 -4.91 -5.73 -7.95
C THR A 388 -3.43 -5.44 -7.75
N MET A 389 -2.78 -4.65 -8.62
CA MET A 389 -1.33 -4.35 -8.55
C MET A 389 -0.94 -3.62 -7.25
N GLY A 390 0.18 -3.95 -6.62
CA GLY A 390 0.67 -3.25 -5.43
C GLY A 390 -0.30 -3.35 -4.24
N TYR A 391 -0.43 -2.27 -3.48
CA TYR A 391 -1.33 -2.21 -2.32
C TYR A 391 -2.77 -1.86 -2.70
N ASP A 392 -3.74 -2.39 -1.97
CA ASP A 392 -5.13 -1.93 -1.95
C ASP A 392 -5.61 -1.85 -0.50
N LEU A 393 -5.27 -0.75 0.17
CA LEU A 393 -5.49 -0.57 1.60
C LEU A 393 -6.91 -0.10 1.87
N GLY A 394 -7.61 -0.73 2.81
CA GLY A 394 -8.85 -0.21 3.34
C GLY A 394 -9.03 -0.47 4.82
N VAL A 395 -9.81 0.40 5.45
CA VAL A 395 -10.12 0.34 6.88
C VAL A 395 -11.48 -0.33 7.04
N ASP A 396 -11.52 -1.42 7.79
CA ASP A 396 -12.75 -2.18 8.01
C ASP A 396 -13.50 -1.64 9.24
N LYS A 397 -12.75 -1.21 10.26
CA LYS A 397 -13.28 -0.64 11.52
C LYS A 397 -12.38 0.45 12.08
N ALA A 398 -12.99 1.44 12.72
CA ALA A 398 -12.34 2.39 13.62
C ALA A 398 -12.81 2.14 15.06
N TYR A 399 -12.00 2.55 16.04
CA TYR A 399 -12.22 2.27 17.45
C TYR A 399 -11.98 3.56 18.24
N PHE A 400 -13.03 4.17 18.78
CA PHE A 400 -12.94 5.42 19.53
C PHE A 400 -14.26 5.71 20.27
N HIS A 401 -14.19 6.55 21.31
CA HIS A 401 -15.38 7.02 22.01
C HIS A 401 -16.10 8.14 21.24
N ASP A 402 -17.42 8.04 21.13
CA ASP A 402 -18.27 9.03 20.45
C ASP A 402 -18.17 10.43 21.06
N THR A 403 -17.78 10.53 22.33
CA THR A 403 -17.47 11.80 22.99
C THR A 403 -16.25 11.64 23.88
N ALA A 404 -15.30 12.58 23.75
CA ALA A 404 -14.11 12.58 24.60
C ALA A 404 -13.60 14.00 24.89
N GLN A 405 -12.80 14.11 25.95
CA GLN A 405 -12.04 15.31 26.30
C GLN A 405 -10.68 14.91 26.88
N GLY A 406 -9.71 15.82 26.85
CA GLY A 406 -8.35 15.52 27.27
C GLY A 406 -7.72 14.47 26.33
N THR A 407 -7.10 13.45 26.89
CA THR A 407 -6.48 12.37 26.11
C THR A 407 -7.48 11.24 25.86
N THR A 408 -7.54 10.74 24.63
CA THR A 408 -8.31 9.55 24.26
C THR A 408 -7.55 8.72 23.24
N THR A 409 -7.80 7.42 23.21
CA THR A 409 -7.22 6.50 22.22
C THR A 409 -8.11 6.44 20.98
N VAL A 410 -7.48 6.40 19.81
CA VAL A 410 -8.11 6.13 18.53
C VAL A 410 -7.38 4.96 17.87
N GLY A 411 -8.13 3.94 17.48
CA GLY A 411 -7.63 2.79 16.74
C GLY A 411 -8.30 2.58 15.38
N VAL A 412 -7.61 1.86 14.50
CA VAL A 412 -8.12 1.41 13.20
C VAL A 412 -7.67 -0.01 12.93
N GLN A 413 -8.57 -0.80 12.34
CA GLN A 413 -8.26 -2.10 11.77
C GLN A 413 -8.24 -2.00 10.24
N MET A 414 -7.07 -2.26 9.65
CA MET A 414 -6.80 -2.08 8.22
C MET A 414 -6.46 -3.41 7.55
N SER A 415 -6.89 -3.59 6.31
CA SER A 415 -6.53 -4.73 5.48
C SER A 415 -6.00 -4.31 4.10
N ASN A 416 -5.27 -5.20 3.45
CA ASN A 416 -4.74 -5.04 2.10
C ASN A 416 -5.31 -6.13 1.18
N ASP A 417 -6.02 -5.71 0.13
CA ASP A 417 -6.62 -6.58 -0.89
C ASP A 417 -5.80 -6.63 -2.20
N GLY A 418 -4.70 -5.89 -2.27
CA GLY A 418 -3.76 -5.91 -3.40
C GLY A 418 -2.75 -7.05 -3.29
N VAL A 419 -1.91 -7.22 -4.30
CA VAL A 419 -0.92 -8.31 -4.35
C VAL A 419 0.38 -7.98 -3.62
N ALA A 420 0.69 -6.72 -3.33
CA ALA A 420 1.94 -6.34 -2.67
C ALA A 420 1.71 -5.40 -1.47
N PRO A 421 2.61 -5.36 -0.48
CA PRO A 421 2.53 -4.39 0.62
C PRO A 421 2.81 -2.97 0.11
N PHE A 422 2.52 -1.99 0.95
CA PHE A 422 3.10 -0.66 0.78
C PHE A 422 4.58 -0.70 1.18
N TYR A 423 5.49 -0.11 0.39
CA TYR A 423 6.94 -0.26 0.64
C TYR A 423 7.60 0.93 1.35
N TYR A 424 6.85 2.02 1.53
CA TYR A 424 7.38 3.26 2.09
C TYR A 424 6.84 3.52 3.50
N PRO A 425 7.66 4.04 4.44
CA PRO A 425 7.23 4.39 5.79
C PRO A 425 6.53 5.75 5.79
N TRP A 426 5.50 5.93 4.96
CA TRP A 426 4.77 7.19 4.91
C TRP A 426 4.06 7.46 6.22
N LYS A 427 4.09 8.72 6.60
CA LYS A 427 3.52 9.19 7.84
C LYS A 427 2.01 9.08 7.79
N VAL A 428 1.43 8.42 8.79
CA VAL A 428 -0.01 8.40 9.00
C VAL A 428 -0.36 9.40 10.09
N SER A 429 -1.41 10.19 9.85
CA SER A 429 -1.89 11.19 10.80
C SER A 429 -3.39 11.00 11.01
N LEU A 430 -3.83 11.25 12.24
CA LEU A 430 -5.22 11.42 12.63
C LEU A 430 -5.57 12.92 12.60
N GLY A 431 -6.85 13.24 12.50
CA GLY A 431 -7.31 14.62 12.58
C GLY A 431 -8.79 14.76 12.87
N LEU A 432 -9.21 15.98 13.19
CA LEU A 432 -10.60 16.37 13.35
C LEU A 432 -10.98 17.38 12.28
N LYS A 433 -12.08 17.12 11.56
CA LYS A 433 -12.77 18.09 10.72
C LYS A 433 -13.96 18.68 11.47
N ASP A 434 -14.09 20.00 11.44
CA ASP A 434 -15.29 20.68 11.96
C ASP A 434 -16.51 20.46 11.05
N PRO A 435 -17.72 20.92 11.43
CA PRO A 435 -18.92 20.76 10.60
C PRO A 435 -18.86 21.48 9.24
N SER A 436 -17.91 22.40 9.03
CA SER A 436 -17.65 23.02 7.72
C SER A 436 -16.75 22.15 6.82
N GLY A 437 -16.23 21.04 7.34
CA GLY A 437 -15.32 20.13 6.65
C GLY A 437 -13.85 20.54 6.77
N LYS A 438 -13.52 21.59 7.53
CA LYS A 438 -12.15 22.07 7.70
C LYS A 438 -11.42 21.25 8.76
N VAL A 439 -10.21 20.77 8.43
CA VAL A 439 -9.33 20.14 9.42
C VAL A 439 -8.86 21.19 10.43
N VAL A 440 -9.21 21.02 11.70
CA VAL A 440 -8.89 21.98 12.78
C VAL A 440 -7.76 21.51 13.69
N LYS A 441 -7.48 20.21 13.71
CA LYS A 441 -6.43 19.60 14.53
C LYS A 441 -5.95 18.30 13.88
N THR A 442 -4.65 18.01 14.01
CA THR A 442 -4.04 16.77 13.55
C THR A 442 -3.05 16.23 14.58
N TRP A 443 -2.83 14.92 14.54
CA TRP A 443 -1.85 14.20 15.36
C TRP A 443 -1.15 13.18 14.48
N ASP A 444 0.15 13.05 14.67
CA ASP A 444 0.94 12.05 13.97
C ASP A 444 0.94 10.74 14.75
N THR A 445 0.91 9.63 14.02
CA THR A 445 0.95 8.30 14.63
C THR A 445 2.28 7.62 14.33
N SER A 446 2.58 6.56 15.07
CA SER A 446 3.68 5.64 14.78
C SER A 446 3.25 4.49 13.85
N TRP A 447 2.11 4.61 13.18
CA TRP A 447 1.55 3.52 12.37
C TRP A 447 2.38 3.32 11.11
N ASP A 448 2.68 2.05 10.81
CA ASP A 448 3.52 1.68 9.68
C ASP A 448 2.72 0.84 8.69
N LEU A 449 2.33 1.47 7.58
CA LEU A 449 1.52 0.83 6.53
C LEU A 449 2.22 -0.38 5.89
N ARG A 450 3.55 -0.47 5.98
CA ARG A 450 4.32 -1.62 5.48
C ARG A 450 3.99 -2.92 6.20
N LYS A 451 3.38 -2.84 7.38
CA LYS A 451 2.92 -4.02 8.14
C LYS A 451 1.60 -4.61 7.60
N VAL A 452 0.86 -3.87 6.77
CA VAL A 452 -0.43 -4.32 6.23
C VAL A 452 -0.20 -5.17 4.98
N MET A 453 0.12 -6.44 5.22
CA MET A 453 0.40 -7.41 4.16
C MET A 453 -0.87 -7.86 3.42
N PRO A 454 -0.77 -8.26 2.13
CA PRO A 454 -1.85 -8.88 1.38
C PRO A 454 -2.53 -10.00 2.17
N LYS A 455 -3.86 -9.97 2.30
CA LYS A 455 -4.60 -11.01 3.05
C LYS A 455 -4.46 -12.39 2.41
N LYS A 456 -4.36 -12.45 1.09
CA LYS A 456 -4.21 -13.67 0.31
C LYS A 456 -3.13 -13.50 -0.75
N ILE A 457 -2.46 -14.59 -1.07
CA ILE A 457 -1.46 -14.66 -2.13
C ILE A 457 -1.77 -15.84 -3.04
N ARG A 458 -1.39 -15.75 -4.31
CA ARG A 458 -1.47 -16.89 -5.22
C ARG A 458 -0.33 -17.87 -4.92
N ALA A 459 -0.64 -19.15 -4.86
CA ALA A 459 0.39 -20.18 -4.69
C ALA A 459 1.10 -20.46 -6.02
N PHE A 460 2.42 -20.53 -5.99
CA PHE A 460 3.18 -21.15 -7.07
C PHE A 460 2.85 -22.66 -7.13
N PRO A 461 2.57 -23.22 -8.32
CA PRO A 461 2.45 -24.67 -8.47
C PRO A 461 3.70 -25.42 -7.97
N ASP A 462 4.87 -24.79 -8.11
CA ASP A 462 6.20 -25.30 -7.74
C ASP A 462 6.39 -25.48 -6.22
N TRP A 463 5.54 -24.86 -5.39
CA TRP A 463 5.59 -25.05 -3.94
C TRP A 463 5.03 -26.41 -3.49
N GLY A 464 4.38 -27.16 -4.39
CA GLY A 464 3.85 -28.48 -4.07
C GLY A 464 2.82 -28.45 -2.92
N SER A 465 2.08 -27.35 -2.77
CA SER A 465 1.17 -27.05 -1.65
C SER A 465 -0.09 -27.96 -1.56
N GLY A 466 -0.04 -29.17 -2.14
CA GLY A 466 -1.14 -30.12 -2.22
C GLY A 466 -2.16 -29.76 -3.29
N SER A 467 -3.11 -30.67 -3.53
CA SER A 467 -4.23 -30.42 -4.43
C SER A 467 -5.23 -29.48 -3.75
N ASP A 468 -5.38 -28.28 -4.31
CA ASP A 468 -6.60 -27.44 -4.26
C ASP A 468 -6.54 -26.10 -3.48
N HIS A 469 -5.44 -25.34 -3.57
CA HIS A 469 -5.43 -23.94 -3.15
C HIS A 469 -4.63 -23.05 -4.12
N THR A 470 -5.27 -22.58 -5.20
CA THR A 470 -4.73 -21.49 -6.05
C THR A 470 -4.34 -20.26 -5.22
N TYR A 471 -4.99 -20.06 -4.07
CA TYR A 471 -4.70 -18.97 -3.13
C TYR A 471 -4.46 -19.49 -1.71
N LEU A 472 -3.49 -18.90 -1.03
CA LEU A 472 -3.18 -19.11 0.37
C LEU A 472 -3.58 -17.86 1.18
N ASP A 473 -4.10 -18.07 2.40
CA ASP A 473 -4.19 -16.99 3.38
C ASP A 473 -2.78 -16.61 3.84
N TYR A 474 -2.49 -15.30 3.82
CA TYR A 474 -1.16 -14.78 4.16
C TYR A 474 -1.25 -13.75 5.29
N GLY A 475 -1.54 -12.50 4.95
CA GLY A 475 -1.67 -11.40 5.91
C GLY A 475 -2.90 -11.52 6.82
N TYR A 476 -2.91 -10.65 7.82
CA TYR A 476 -4.04 -10.43 8.72
C TYR A 476 -4.44 -8.97 8.65
N ALA A 477 -5.71 -8.66 8.96
CA ALA A 477 -6.08 -7.29 9.24
C ALA A 477 -5.23 -6.78 10.42
N GLN A 478 -4.57 -5.64 10.24
CA GLN A 478 -3.67 -5.06 11.22
C GLN A 478 -4.41 -4.00 12.04
N TYR A 479 -4.36 -4.15 13.36
CA TYR A 479 -4.83 -3.13 14.28
C TYR A 479 -3.70 -2.17 14.63
N PHE A 480 -4.02 -0.87 14.59
CA PHE A 480 -3.15 0.20 15.04
C PHE A 480 -3.94 1.11 15.96
N ASP A 481 -3.29 1.63 17.00
CA ASP A 481 -3.88 2.65 17.88
C ASP A 481 -2.87 3.76 18.21
N SER A 482 -3.38 4.91 18.63
CA SER A 482 -2.60 6.02 19.16
C SER A 482 -3.47 6.86 20.09
N ASP A 483 -2.85 7.34 21.17
CA ASP A 483 -3.45 8.35 22.02
C ASP A 483 -3.38 9.72 21.35
N ILE A 484 -4.50 10.44 21.34
CA ILE A 484 -4.60 11.81 20.86
C ILE A 484 -4.97 12.75 22.00
N ASP A 485 -4.36 13.94 22.02
CA ASP A 485 -4.67 14.99 23.00
C ASP A 485 -5.61 16.04 22.39
N LEU A 486 -6.82 16.09 22.91
CA LEU A 486 -7.88 17.02 22.55
C LEU A 486 -7.78 18.35 23.31
N SER A 487 -6.75 18.55 24.15
CA SER A 487 -6.55 19.82 24.83
C SER A 487 -6.46 20.99 23.84
N GLY A 488 -7.21 22.05 24.12
CA GLY A 488 -7.31 23.23 23.26
C GLY A 488 -8.19 23.07 22.01
N VAL A 489 -8.81 21.90 21.79
CA VAL A 489 -9.88 21.75 20.79
C VAL A 489 -11.18 22.29 21.37
N THR A 490 -11.86 23.17 20.63
CA THR A 490 -13.15 23.75 21.04
C THR A 490 -14.19 22.65 21.23
N GLN A 491 -15.06 22.78 22.23
CA GLN A 491 -16.15 21.83 22.39
C GLN A 491 -17.11 21.87 21.20
N GLY A 492 -17.56 20.71 20.73
CA GLY A 492 -18.48 20.60 19.60
C GLY A 492 -18.37 19.29 18.85
N ASP A 493 -19.11 19.19 17.75
CA ASP A 493 -19.16 18.01 16.90
C ASP A 493 -18.09 18.07 15.81
N TYR A 494 -17.43 16.94 15.57
CA TYR A 494 -16.37 16.79 14.60
C TYR A 494 -16.53 15.48 13.84
N GLN A 495 -15.82 15.40 12.71
CA GLN A 495 -15.57 14.16 12.00
C GLN A 495 -14.11 13.76 12.26
N LEU A 496 -13.91 12.61 12.89
CA LEU A 496 -12.59 12.00 13.03
C LEU A 496 -12.15 11.48 11.67
N VAL A 497 -10.90 11.76 11.31
CA VAL A 497 -10.32 11.41 10.01
C VAL A 497 -8.90 10.85 10.15
N MET A 498 -8.46 10.10 9.16
CA MET A 498 -7.06 9.68 9.01
C MET A 498 -6.52 9.96 7.61
N LYS A 499 -5.21 10.09 7.47
CA LYS A 499 -4.53 10.29 6.19
C LYS A 499 -3.14 9.67 6.22
N ALA A 500 -2.76 9.00 5.14
CA ALA A 500 -1.37 8.67 4.84
C ALA A 500 -0.81 9.77 3.94
N LYS A 501 0.17 10.52 4.43
CA LYS A 501 0.70 11.68 3.70
C LYS A 501 1.69 11.23 2.63
N ASN A 502 1.42 11.57 1.38
CA ASN A 502 2.42 11.46 0.32
C ASN A 502 3.44 12.60 0.51
N PRO A 503 4.74 12.33 0.72
CA PRO A 503 5.76 13.37 0.85
C PRO A 503 5.82 14.34 -0.33
N LEU A 504 5.36 13.94 -1.53
CA LEU A 504 5.26 14.83 -2.69
C LEU A 504 4.31 16.02 -2.45
N GLU A 505 3.35 15.89 -1.52
CA GLU A 505 2.44 16.98 -1.13
C GLU A 505 3.17 18.21 -0.58
N ASP A 506 4.41 18.05 -0.07
CA ASP A 506 5.22 19.16 0.41
C ASP A 506 5.85 19.99 -0.72
N ILE A 507 5.89 19.44 -1.94
CA ILE A 507 6.52 20.07 -3.12
C ILE A 507 5.48 20.43 -4.18
N SER A 508 4.39 19.66 -4.29
CA SER A 508 3.37 19.85 -5.30
C SER A 508 1.96 19.84 -4.70
N ALA A 509 1.23 20.93 -4.89
CA ALA A 509 -0.19 21.02 -4.52
C ALA A 509 -1.10 20.08 -5.34
N LYS A 510 -0.57 19.49 -6.43
CA LYS A 510 -1.25 18.50 -7.26
C LYS A 510 -0.86 17.06 -6.92
N ALA A 511 0.04 16.85 -5.96
CA ALA A 511 0.48 15.52 -5.55
C ALA A 511 -0.70 14.58 -5.34
N LYS A 512 -0.65 13.42 -6.00
CA LYS A 512 -1.67 12.38 -5.84
C LYS A 512 -1.56 11.79 -4.45
N GLN A 513 -2.66 11.90 -3.72
CA GLN A 513 -2.75 11.46 -2.34
C GLN A 513 -3.06 9.96 -2.30
N LEU A 514 -2.46 9.25 -1.34
CA LEU A 514 -2.88 7.89 -1.04
C LEU A 514 -4.31 7.92 -0.51
N ARG A 515 -5.15 7.09 -1.13
CA ARG A 515 -6.58 7.00 -0.84
C ARG A 515 -6.95 5.56 -0.55
N PHE A 516 -7.61 5.35 0.57
CA PHE A 516 -8.07 4.05 1.05
C PHE A 516 -9.32 3.60 0.28
N ALA A 517 -9.50 2.28 0.18
CA ALA A 517 -10.63 1.59 -0.44
C ALA A 517 -11.91 1.68 0.41
N ASN A 518 -12.38 2.90 0.68
CA ASN A 518 -13.47 3.20 1.60
C ASN A 518 -14.43 4.25 1.04
N ALA A 519 -15.73 4.10 1.32
CA ALA A 519 -16.76 5.00 0.81
C ALA A 519 -16.65 6.45 1.34
N THR A 520 -16.04 6.62 2.52
CA THR A 520 -15.83 7.92 3.18
C THR A 520 -14.48 8.56 2.83
N GLN A 521 -13.76 8.02 1.85
CA GLN A 521 -12.50 8.59 1.39
C GLN A 521 -12.73 9.93 0.67
N GLY A 522 -12.22 11.02 1.25
CA GLY A 522 -12.28 12.35 0.65
C GLY A 522 -11.26 12.54 -0.46
N SER A 523 -11.56 13.43 -1.41
CA SER A 523 -10.64 13.89 -2.45
C SER A 523 -9.51 14.78 -1.92
N ASP A 524 -9.57 15.18 -0.65
CA ASP A 524 -8.52 15.91 0.08
C ASP A 524 -7.52 14.97 0.80
N GLY A 525 -7.66 13.66 0.55
CA GLY A 525 -6.78 12.61 1.06
C GLY A 525 -7.14 12.14 2.47
N TRP A 526 -8.13 12.76 3.11
CA TRP A 526 -8.60 12.35 4.43
C TRP A 526 -9.71 11.32 4.32
N LEU A 527 -9.51 10.17 4.94
CA LEU A 527 -10.52 9.15 5.16
C LEU A 527 -11.36 9.51 6.38
N GLY A 528 -12.70 9.55 6.25
CA GLY A 528 -13.62 9.68 7.38
C GLY A 528 -13.72 8.40 8.21
N LEU A 529 -13.34 8.46 9.49
CA LEU A 529 -13.43 7.35 10.45
C LEU A 529 -14.78 7.27 11.17
N GLY A 530 -15.35 8.41 11.54
CA GLY A 530 -16.69 8.52 12.11
C GLY A 530 -16.91 9.87 12.81
N ALA A 531 -18.15 10.13 13.23
CA ALA A 531 -18.49 11.34 13.98
C ALA A 531 -17.99 11.22 15.43
N MET A 532 -17.48 12.32 15.98
CA MET A 532 -16.96 12.40 17.35
C MET A 532 -17.26 13.78 17.92
N ALA A 533 -17.74 13.85 19.16
CA ALA A 533 -17.88 15.10 19.90
C ALA A 533 -16.65 15.33 20.81
N VAL A 534 -16.12 16.56 20.80
CA VAL A 534 -15.14 16.99 21.79
C VAL A 534 -15.86 17.76 22.88
N GLY A 535 -15.67 17.34 24.12
CA GLY A 535 -16.27 17.99 25.28
C GLY A 535 -16.36 17.04 26.47
N PRO A 536 -16.73 17.55 27.65
CA PRO A 536 -17.03 16.71 28.79
C PRO A 536 -18.06 15.71 28.36
N GLY A 537 -17.67 14.43 28.38
CA GLY A 537 -18.49 13.32 27.95
C GLY A 537 -19.85 13.38 28.60
N GLY A 538 -20.83 13.86 27.82
CA GLY A 538 -22.21 13.45 27.88
C GLY A 538 -22.33 12.23 26.98
N SER A 539 -22.09 11.04 27.51
CA SER A 539 -22.33 9.76 26.84
C SER A 539 -23.73 9.74 26.20
N ALA A 540 -23.76 9.85 24.86
CA ALA A 540 -24.96 9.73 24.03
C ALA A 540 -25.04 8.36 23.31
N GLY A 541 -24.29 7.37 23.81
CA GLY A 541 -24.62 5.95 23.74
C GLY A 541 -24.86 5.44 25.17
N PRO A 542 -25.53 4.29 25.36
CA PRO A 542 -26.03 3.94 26.68
C PRO A 542 -24.90 3.76 27.68
N GLY A 543 -24.73 4.74 28.57
CA GLY A 543 -23.76 4.66 29.65
C GLY A 543 -24.07 3.41 30.45
N SER A 544 -23.18 2.43 30.41
CA SER A 544 -23.26 1.20 31.17
C SER A 544 -22.47 1.40 32.46
N TYR A 545 -23.12 1.23 33.61
CA TYR A 545 -22.49 1.36 34.92
C TYR A 545 -22.67 0.03 35.65
N GLU A 546 -21.56 -0.67 35.89
CA GLU A 546 -21.56 -1.95 36.61
C GLU A 546 -21.91 -1.72 38.09
N ALA A 547 -22.70 -2.61 38.68
CA ALA A 547 -23.11 -2.49 40.08
C ALA A 547 -21.93 -2.68 41.03
N GLU A 548 -21.01 -3.58 40.68
CA GLU A 548 -19.80 -3.93 41.42
C GLU A 548 -18.65 -2.93 41.29
N ASP A 549 -18.82 -1.86 40.51
CA ASP A 549 -17.78 -0.84 40.35
C ASP A 549 -17.34 -0.29 41.72
N GLY A 550 -16.02 -0.24 41.95
CA GLY A 550 -15.45 0.21 43.22
C GLY A 550 -15.74 1.68 43.55
N GLY A 551 -16.18 2.48 42.57
CA GLY A 551 -16.66 3.84 42.73
C GLY A 551 -18.09 3.94 43.27
N ASN A 552 -18.86 2.85 43.25
CA ASN A 552 -20.21 2.82 43.83
C ASN A 552 -20.18 2.77 45.36
N THR A 553 -21.31 3.09 45.98
CA THR A 553 -21.47 3.00 47.44
C THR A 553 -22.45 1.90 47.81
N LEU A 554 -21.95 0.89 48.52
CA LEU A 554 -22.73 -0.19 49.12
C LEU A 554 -22.92 0.07 50.62
N THR A 555 -24.11 -0.19 51.15
CA THR A 555 -24.40 -0.04 52.59
C THR A 555 -24.97 -1.32 53.19
N GLY A 556 -24.82 -1.47 54.50
CA GLY A 556 -25.42 -2.57 55.24
C GLY A 556 -24.88 -3.93 54.78
N THR A 557 -25.78 -4.82 54.36
CA THR A 557 -25.46 -6.18 53.91
C THR A 557 -25.18 -6.29 52.41
N ALA A 558 -25.33 -5.22 51.64
CA ALA A 558 -25.12 -5.26 50.18
C ALA A 558 -23.66 -5.60 49.87
N VAL A 559 -23.44 -6.58 48.99
CA VAL A 559 -22.11 -7.13 48.73
C VAL A 559 -21.97 -7.59 47.27
N VAL A 560 -20.76 -7.43 46.74
CA VAL A 560 -20.39 -7.94 45.42
C VAL A 560 -20.29 -9.47 45.47
N ALA A 561 -20.91 -10.14 44.51
CA ALA A 561 -20.87 -11.59 44.35
C ALA A 561 -20.61 -11.97 42.89
N ASP A 562 -20.00 -13.14 42.68
CA ASP A 562 -19.78 -13.67 41.34
C ASP A 562 -21.10 -14.05 40.67
N CYS A 563 -21.18 -13.79 39.37
CA CYS A 563 -22.33 -14.08 38.53
C CYS A 563 -21.89 -14.36 37.10
N SER A 564 -21.85 -15.64 36.72
CA SER A 564 -21.34 -16.06 35.42
C SER A 564 -22.14 -15.56 34.22
N GLY A 565 -23.41 -15.18 34.41
CA GLY A 565 -24.26 -14.64 33.35
C GLY A 565 -24.45 -13.12 33.41
N CYS A 566 -23.79 -12.44 34.34
CA CYS A 566 -23.84 -10.98 34.49
C CYS A 566 -22.73 -10.31 33.67
N SER A 567 -22.93 -9.03 33.34
CA SER A 567 -21.85 -8.17 32.85
C SER A 567 -20.72 -8.15 33.87
N GLY A 568 -19.46 -8.04 33.41
CA GLY A 568 -18.29 -8.08 34.32
C GLY A 568 -18.08 -9.38 35.11
N GLY A 569 -18.96 -10.38 34.94
CA GLY A 569 -18.94 -11.64 35.70
C GLY A 569 -19.34 -11.50 37.17
N LYS A 570 -19.88 -10.34 37.59
CA LYS A 570 -20.22 -10.01 38.98
C LYS A 570 -21.57 -9.29 39.05
N LYS A 571 -22.05 -9.10 40.27
CA LYS A 571 -23.29 -8.38 40.59
C LYS A 571 -23.24 -7.91 42.04
N VAL A 572 -24.17 -7.04 42.43
CA VAL A 572 -24.42 -6.69 43.83
C VAL A 572 -25.67 -7.40 44.32
N GLY A 573 -25.50 -8.27 45.31
CA GLY A 573 -26.59 -8.97 45.99
C GLY A 573 -26.77 -8.56 47.44
N TYR A 574 -27.67 -9.24 48.16
CA TYR A 574 -28.03 -8.90 49.54
C TYR A 574 -28.48 -7.43 49.71
N LEU A 575 -29.15 -6.92 48.68
CA LEU A 575 -29.72 -5.58 48.61
C LEU A 575 -31.13 -5.57 49.21
N GLY A 576 -31.48 -4.57 50.01
CA GLY A 576 -32.75 -4.51 50.74
C GLY A 576 -32.61 -4.74 52.25
N ASN A 577 -33.73 -4.82 52.98
CA ASN A 577 -33.75 -4.75 54.46
C ASN A 577 -32.90 -3.60 55.04
N GLY A 578 -32.92 -2.44 54.37
CA GLY A 578 -32.12 -1.26 54.74
C GLY A 578 -30.74 -1.17 54.09
N ALA A 579 -30.24 -2.23 53.45
CA ALA A 579 -29.03 -2.19 52.62
C ALA A 579 -29.31 -1.56 51.25
N THR A 580 -28.36 -0.77 50.74
CA THR A 580 -28.52 0.01 49.49
C THR A 580 -27.32 -0.11 48.56
N LEU A 581 -27.57 0.09 47.27
CA LEU A 581 -26.57 0.30 46.22
C LEU A 581 -26.80 1.71 45.67
N THR A 582 -25.75 2.54 45.67
CA THR A 582 -25.76 3.83 45.00
C THR A 582 -24.71 3.86 43.91
N PHE A 583 -25.19 3.93 42.67
CA PHE A 583 -24.37 4.25 41.50
C PHE A 583 -23.94 5.71 41.59
N ARG A 584 -22.64 5.95 41.39
CA ARG A 584 -22.04 7.28 41.45
C ARG A 584 -21.52 7.67 40.08
N HIS A 585 -21.35 8.98 39.89
CA HIS A 585 -20.86 9.55 38.65
C HIS A 585 -21.68 9.15 37.42
N VAL A 586 -23.00 9.07 37.61
CA VAL A 586 -23.94 8.75 36.54
C VAL A 586 -24.14 9.99 35.67
N ASP A 587 -23.92 9.82 34.38
CA ASP A 587 -24.01 10.91 33.41
C ASP A 587 -25.44 11.18 32.95
N GLY A 588 -25.95 12.36 33.34
CA GLY A 588 -27.26 12.84 32.94
C GLY A 588 -27.26 13.58 31.60
N GLY A 589 -26.12 13.72 30.93
CA GLY A 589 -25.92 14.51 29.71
C GLY A 589 -26.44 15.93 29.88
N SER A 590 -27.40 16.37 29.06
CA SER A 590 -28.07 17.68 29.18
C SER A 590 -29.09 17.79 30.33
N GLY A 591 -29.27 16.73 31.12
CA GLY A 591 -30.30 16.63 32.15
C GLY A 591 -31.68 16.29 31.60
N GLY A 592 -32.67 16.23 32.49
CA GLY A 592 -34.07 15.90 32.14
C GLY A 592 -34.44 14.44 32.43
N THR A 593 -35.64 14.05 32.02
CA THR A 593 -36.17 12.69 32.26
C THR A 593 -35.55 11.69 31.28
N ARG A 594 -34.90 10.65 31.81
CA ARG A 594 -34.26 9.57 31.06
C ARG A 594 -34.84 8.21 31.45
N THR A 595 -34.85 7.28 30.50
CA THR A 595 -35.20 5.89 30.74
C THR A 595 -33.95 5.14 31.18
N VAL A 596 -33.91 4.74 32.45
CA VAL A 596 -32.84 3.91 32.99
C VAL A 596 -33.26 2.45 32.89
N THR A 597 -32.44 1.62 32.25
CA THR A 597 -32.62 0.17 32.21
C THR A 597 -31.77 -0.47 33.29
N LEU A 598 -32.41 -1.20 34.19
CA LEU A 598 -31.77 -1.97 35.25
C LEU A 598 -31.66 -3.43 34.79
N HIS A 599 -30.42 -3.93 34.74
CA HIS A 599 -30.12 -5.34 34.52
C HIS A 599 -30.03 -6.00 35.90
N TYR A 600 -30.81 -7.05 36.12
CA TYR A 600 -30.98 -7.64 37.45
C TYR A 600 -31.20 -9.15 37.37
N ALA A 601 -30.82 -9.88 38.41
CA ALA A 601 -31.09 -11.31 38.56
C ALA A 601 -31.94 -11.57 39.81
N SER A 602 -33.01 -12.34 39.64
CA SER A 602 -33.89 -12.74 40.75
C SER A 602 -34.67 -14.00 40.39
N ALA A 603 -34.65 -15.03 41.25
CA ALA A 603 -35.45 -16.25 41.02
C ALA A 603 -36.94 -16.10 41.41
N VAL A 604 -37.31 -14.98 42.02
CA VAL A 604 -38.66 -14.67 42.49
C VAL A 604 -39.02 -13.22 42.16
N THR A 605 -40.31 -12.86 42.21
CA THR A 605 -40.73 -11.46 42.06
C THR A 605 -40.21 -10.66 43.25
N ARG A 606 -39.55 -9.53 42.98
CA ARG A 606 -39.05 -8.60 44.00
C ARG A 606 -39.48 -7.18 43.67
N SER A 607 -39.35 -6.27 44.63
CA SER A 607 -39.52 -4.84 44.41
C SER A 607 -38.37 -4.06 45.03
N ALA A 608 -38.09 -2.89 44.49
CA ALA A 608 -37.16 -1.93 45.07
C ALA A 608 -37.60 -0.51 44.75
N THR A 609 -37.21 0.44 45.58
CA THR A 609 -37.29 1.86 45.28
C THR A 609 -36.02 2.31 44.56
N VAL A 610 -36.17 3.03 43.45
CA VAL A 610 -35.09 3.61 42.67
C VAL A 610 -35.24 5.13 42.71
N LYS A 611 -34.17 5.84 43.03
CA LYS A 611 -34.16 7.32 43.08
C LYS A 611 -32.90 7.87 42.41
N ALA A 612 -33.05 9.00 41.71
CA ALA A 612 -31.91 9.77 41.23
C ALA A 612 -31.70 10.98 42.14
N ASN A 613 -30.47 11.27 42.55
CA ASN A 613 -30.11 12.44 43.35
C ASN A 613 -31.04 12.60 44.57
N SER A 614 -31.63 13.79 44.71
CA SER A 614 -32.65 14.13 45.72
C SER A 614 -34.08 14.08 45.17
N THR A 615 -34.34 13.38 44.05
CA THR A 615 -35.69 13.24 43.50
C THR A 615 -36.54 12.27 44.32
N GLN A 616 -37.86 12.31 44.08
CA GLN A 616 -38.78 11.33 44.62
C GLN A 616 -38.39 9.91 44.19
N ALA A 617 -38.39 8.98 45.14
CA ALA A 617 -38.12 7.57 44.85
C ALA A 617 -39.33 6.92 44.15
N GLN A 618 -39.06 6.08 43.16
CA GLN A 618 -40.05 5.33 42.41
C GLN A 618 -39.98 3.84 42.79
N THR A 619 -41.12 3.22 43.06
CA THR A 619 -41.18 1.78 43.31
C THR A 619 -41.21 1.03 41.97
N VAL A 620 -40.23 0.16 41.76
CA VAL A 620 -40.11 -0.70 40.58
C VAL A 620 -40.35 -2.15 41.00
N THR A 621 -41.19 -2.85 40.23
CA THR A 621 -41.42 -4.29 40.39
C THR A 621 -40.54 -5.04 39.39
N PHE A 622 -39.86 -6.06 39.88
CA PHE A 622 -38.93 -6.90 39.13
C PHE A 622 -39.52 -8.30 39.02
N ALA A 623 -39.85 -8.72 37.79
CA ALA A 623 -40.35 -10.06 37.52
C ALA A 623 -39.26 -11.12 37.77
N PRO A 624 -39.61 -12.39 38.07
CA PRO A 624 -38.63 -13.45 38.16
C PRO A 624 -37.87 -13.61 36.83
N THR A 625 -36.56 -13.74 36.93
CA THR A 625 -35.66 -14.14 35.85
C THR A 625 -35.45 -15.67 35.88
N ALA A 626 -34.70 -16.22 34.92
CA ALA A 626 -34.43 -17.67 34.85
C ALA A 626 -33.64 -18.20 36.07
N GLY A 627 -32.96 -17.34 36.83
CA GLY A 627 -32.25 -17.72 38.05
C GLY A 627 -31.37 -16.59 38.58
N TRP A 628 -30.67 -16.83 39.69
CA TRP A 628 -29.81 -15.82 40.32
C TRP A 628 -28.55 -15.46 39.52
N THR A 629 -28.25 -16.16 38.43
CA THR A 629 -27.10 -15.89 37.55
C THR A 629 -27.53 -15.59 36.11
N SER A 630 -28.80 -15.28 35.89
CA SER A 630 -29.37 -15.04 34.55
C SER A 630 -30.10 -13.70 34.53
N PRO A 631 -29.41 -12.60 34.21
CA PRO A 631 -30.01 -11.27 34.25
C PRO A 631 -31.19 -11.12 33.28
N GLY A 632 -32.23 -10.43 33.74
CA GLY A 632 -33.27 -9.82 32.93
C GLY A 632 -33.21 -8.30 33.04
N THR A 633 -34.13 -7.61 32.36
CA THR A 633 -34.16 -6.14 32.37
C THR A 633 -35.52 -5.60 32.81
N THR A 634 -35.49 -4.45 33.46
CA THR A 634 -36.67 -3.60 33.68
C THR A 634 -36.27 -2.14 33.48
N THR A 635 -37.23 -1.25 33.26
CA THR A 635 -36.97 0.16 33.00
C THR A 635 -37.65 1.06 34.02
N VAL A 636 -37.04 2.21 34.29
CA VAL A 636 -37.56 3.24 35.19
C VAL A 636 -37.22 4.62 34.64
N SER A 637 -38.18 5.55 34.66
CA SER A 637 -37.95 6.91 34.17
C SER A 637 -37.50 7.83 35.31
N LEU A 638 -36.25 8.27 35.28
CA LEU A 638 -35.65 9.12 36.30
C LEU A 638 -35.29 10.50 35.73
N THR A 639 -35.47 11.56 36.52
CA THR A 639 -35.02 12.91 36.15
C THR A 639 -33.59 13.11 36.64
N LEU A 640 -32.64 13.29 35.71
CA LEU A 640 -31.23 13.54 36.01
C LEU A 640 -30.90 15.03 35.85
N ALA A 641 -29.96 15.51 36.65
CA ALA A 641 -29.30 16.79 36.46
C ALA A 641 -28.32 16.69 35.27
N PRO A 642 -28.02 17.81 34.59
CA PRO A 642 -26.97 17.82 33.57
C PRO A 642 -25.60 17.45 34.17
N GLY A 643 -24.75 16.81 33.36
CA GLY A 643 -23.38 16.43 33.70
C GLY A 643 -23.25 15.06 34.38
N THR A 644 -22.02 14.75 34.80
CA THR A 644 -21.59 13.41 35.21
C THR A 644 -21.80 13.09 36.69
N ASP A 645 -22.25 14.03 37.53
CA ASP A 645 -22.28 13.83 38.99
C ASP A 645 -23.66 13.42 39.52
N ASN A 646 -24.48 12.72 38.72
CA ASN A 646 -25.70 12.15 39.25
C ASN A 646 -25.42 10.89 40.08
N THR A 647 -26.33 10.62 41.01
CA THR A 647 -26.35 9.36 41.76
C THR A 647 -27.67 8.65 41.54
N ILE A 648 -27.66 7.33 41.34
CA ILE A 648 -28.87 6.50 41.32
C ILE A 648 -28.79 5.49 42.47
N THR A 649 -29.73 5.58 43.42
CA THR A 649 -29.80 4.67 44.56
C THR A 649 -30.94 3.67 44.38
N ILE A 650 -30.63 2.39 44.58
CA ILE A 650 -31.58 1.29 44.66
C ILE A 650 -31.63 0.81 46.11
N SER A 651 -32.84 0.70 46.67
CA SER A 651 -33.05 0.29 48.06
C SER A 651 -34.38 -0.42 48.26
N ASN A 652 -34.48 -1.21 49.32
CA ASN A 652 -35.77 -1.66 49.86
C ASN A 652 -35.66 -1.70 51.39
N ALA A 653 -36.53 -0.98 52.09
CA ALA A 653 -36.42 -0.84 53.54
C ALA A 653 -36.98 -2.04 54.32
N GLY A 654 -37.98 -2.74 53.76
CA GLY A 654 -38.76 -3.76 54.47
C GLY A 654 -38.68 -5.18 53.89
N ASP A 655 -38.03 -5.36 52.74
CA ASP A 655 -37.81 -6.66 52.11
C ASP A 655 -36.52 -6.62 51.26
N TRP A 656 -36.14 -7.75 50.68
CA TRP A 656 -35.03 -7.86 49.73
C TRP A 656 -35.41 -7.30 48.35
N ALA A 657 -34.49 -6.57 47.75
CA ALA A 657 -34.47 -6.18 46.34
C ALA A 657 -33.90 -7.33 45.48
N PRO A 658 -34.01 -7.30 44.14
CA PRO A 658 -33.27 -8.22 43.29
C PRO A 658 -31.75 -7.94 43.36
N ASP A 659 -30.94 -8.90 42.90
CA ASP A 659 -29.51 -8.64 42.72
C ASP A 659 -29.31 -7.82 41.45
N ILE A 660 -28.46 -6.80 41.50
CA ILE A 660 -28.26 -5.84 40.40
C ILE A 660 -26.95 -6.15 39.70
N ASP A 661 -27.01 -6.35 38.40
CA ASP A 661 -25.86 -6.55 37.51
C ASP A 661 -25.29 -5.18 37.11
N ARG A 662 -26.09 -4.37 36.40
CA ARG A 662 -25.69 -3.06 35.92
C ARG A 662 -26.87 -2.15 35.62
N LEU A 663 -26.59 -0.88 35.35
CA LEU A 663 -27.57 0.03 34.72
C LEU A 663 -27.08 0.48 33.34
N THR A 664 -28.02 0.72 32.42
CA THR A 664 -27.76 1.33 31.10
C THR A 664 -28.80 2.43 30.84
N MET A 665 -28.44 3.54 30.17
CA MET A 665 -29.33 4.71 29.99
C MET A 665 -29.52 5.20 28.57
#